data_AF-A0A414Z6L1-F1
#
_entry.id   AF-A0A414Z6L1-F1
#
_cell.length_a   1.000
_cell.length_b   1.000
_cell.length_c   1.000
_cell.angle_alpha   90.00
_cell.angle_beta   90.00
_cell.angle_gamma   90.00
#
_symmetry.space_group_name_H-M   'P 1'
#
loop_
_entity.id
_entity.type
_entity.pdbx_description
1 polymer ?
#
loop_
_entity_poly.entity_id
_entity_poly.type
_entity_poly.pdbx_seq_one_letter_code
_entity_poly.pdbx_strand_id
1 'polypeptide(L)'
;MDIQNTVHVNSAFTFAQKKAISYRHEFITPEHLLSAFLEQSPFTSALNMCFCDTQELAFSLENYFTEELESVPADMDYELEVSTQLNELIQHAYLMIDYSSAEALNVPHLVQSMLQLKDSWACHILKETLEEELPEFISQLISRYEEVEEEDDLQASPQEKSEPWRNFVTCLNDCLQDHNPLIGREAELERTIQVLCRKEKNNPLHVGEPGVGKTSLAYGLAARIEAREVPERLLDCRIYELDLGTLLAGTQYRGDFEKRLKTIMEGVRNEGRAIIYIDEIHNLIGAGRTGDGSMDASNMLKPYLESGDIRFIGSTTYEEYNRYFARSKGLVRRFQQIDIHEPSIEETIHIVEGLKEKYEEFHGVTYQPDVIPYAVKASVRYISDRFLPDKAIDLVDEAGAYREIHPIPSGEQIVDKTLITDVLARICKVDALAMKEEDTTSLETLHARISAKIYGQEEAVRQVVEAVQMSKAGLLDENKPLASLLFVGPTGVGKTEVAKVLASELGISLQRFDMSEYTEKHTVAKLIGSPAGYVGYEDGGLLTDAIRKTPNCVLLLDEIEKAHPDVFNILLQVMDYAVLTDNKGRKADCRHVVLIMTSNAGAQFARQASIGFSSQITAGEAMLKQVKKTFKPEFINRLSATVVFHDMNRDMASLILNKKLGELSNKLATRQIEMELSPEARNWLLQRGFLPEYGAREMDRVIASHLKPLLMREILFGSLKSGGKTCIRVDKDQLILQLSKK
;
A
#
# COMPACT_ATOMS: atom_id res chain seq x y z
N MET A 1 -0.52 19.56 32.22
CA MET A 1 0.67 19.52 31.36
C MET A 1 1.41 20.80 31.66
N ASP A 2 2.64 20.72 32.15
CA ASP A 2 3.46 21.90 32.42
C ASP A 2 4.05 22.38 31.09
N ILE A 3 3.27 23.14 30.32
CA ILE A 3 3.75 23.80 29.10
C ILE A 3 4.79 24.85 29.52
N GLN A 4 6.00 24.75 28.99
CA GLN A 4 7.08 25.65 29.35
C GLN A 4 6.92 27.02 28.65
N ASN A 5 7.22 28.09 29.38
CA ASN A 5 7.27 29.45 28.82
C ASN A 5 8.63 29.72 28.19
N THR A 6 8.67 30.38 27.04
CA THR A 6 9.92 30.81 26.40
C THR A 6 10.59 31.91 27.22
N VAL A 7 11.89 32.16 26.98
CA VAL A 7 12.66 33.23 27.66
C VAL A 7 12.00 34.60 27.40
N HIS A 8 11.50 34.82 26.19
CA HIS A 8 10.76 36.03 25.84
C HIS A 8 9.45 36.18 26.61
N VAL A 9 8.70 35.11 26.83
CA VAL A 9 7.49 35.16 27.66
C VAL A 9 7.82 35.45 29.11
N ASN A 10 8.83 34.78 29.69
CA ASN A 10 9.26 35.02 31.07
C ASN A 10 9.76 36.46 31.29
N SER A 11 10.52 37.00 30.34
CA SER A 11 10.96 38.39 30.38
C SER A 11 9.79 39.37 30.26
N ALA A 12 8.83 39.13 29.36
CA ALA A 12 7.65 39.97 29.19
C ALA A 12 6.83 40.07 30.49
N PHE A 13 6.55 38.94 31.16
CA PHE A 13 5.85 38.96 32.45
C PHE A 13 6.63 39.73 33.52
N THR A 14 7.95 39.59 33.56
CA THR A 14 8.81 40.32 34.50
C THR A 14 8.77 41.84 34.24
N PHE A 15 8.80 42.26 32.98
CA PHE A 15 8.69 43.67 32.60
C PHE A 15 7.29 44.24 32.88
N ALA A 16 6.23 43.47 32.57
CA ALA A 16 4.85 43.86 32.86
C ALA A 16 4.65 44.08 34.36
N GLN A 17 5.19 43.18 35.19
CA GLN A 17 5.16 43.31 36.66
C GLN A 17 5.85 44.59 37.13
N LYS A 18 7.07 44.86 36.63
CA LYS A 18 7.81 46.08 36.97
C LYS A 18 7.04 47.34 36.57
N LYS A 19 6.38 47.33 35.42
CA LYS A 19 5.61 48.47 34.91
C LYS A 19 4.37 48.73 35.77
N ALA A 20 3.65 47.69 36.16
CA ALA A 20 2.52 47.83 37.09
C ALA A 20 2.95 48.44 38.43
N ILE A 21 4.10 47.99 38.98
CA ILE A 21 4.66 48.53 40.22
C ILE A 21 5.06 50.01 40.07
N SER A 22 5.68 50.40 38.94
CA SER A 22 6.14 51.79 38.75
C SER A 22 4.99 52.79 38.68
N TYR A 23 3.84 52.39 38.13
CA TYR A 23 2.64 53.22 38.09
C TYR A 23 1.74 53.04 39.33
N ARG A 24 2.13 52.17 40.27
CA ARG A 24 1.33 51.77 41.45
C ARG A 24 -0.05 51.23 41.09
N HIS A 25 -0.14 50.40 40.05
CA HIS A 25 -1.39 49.70 39.71
C HIS A 25 -1.56 48.43 40.55
N GLU A 26 -2.77 48.20 41.05
CA GLU A 26 -3.10 47.01 41.88
C GLU A 26 -3.02 45.71 41.08
N PHE A 27 -3.31 45.77 39.77
CA PHE A 27 -3.35 44.59 38.90
C PHE A 27 -2.36 44.67 37.73
N ILE A 28 -1.75 43.53 37.40
CA ILE A 28 -1.08 43.32 36.11
C ILE A 28 -2.16 43.05 35.06
N THR A 29 -2.20 43.88 34.02
CA THR A 29 -3.22 43.85 32.96
C THR A 29 -2.63 43.46 31.60
N PRO A 30 -3.45 43.08 30.59
CA PRO A 30 -2.97 42.84 29.24
C PRO A 30 -2.18 44.01 28.63
N GLU A 31 -2.51 45.25 28.99
CA GLU A 31 -1.84 46.47 28.54
C GLU A 31 -0.40 46.55 29.08
N HIS A 32 -0.18 46.14 30.34
CA HIS A 32 1.17 46.03 30.90
C HIS A 32 2.01 45.00 30.15
N LEU A 33 1.38 43.89 29.72
CA LEU A 33 2.04 42.86 28.94
C LEU A 33 2.34 43.34 27.52
N LEU A 34 1.42 44.06 26.89
CA LEU A 34 1.63 44.69 25.58
C LEU A 34 2.78 45.72 25.64
N SER A 35 2.83 46.52 26.69
CA SER A 35 3.94 47.45 26.92
C SER A 35 5.27 46.73 27.13
N ALA A 36 5.26 45.55 27.74
CA ALA A 36 6.45 44.73 27.90
C ALA A 36 6.95 44.14 26.56
N PHE A 37 6.05 43.85 25.61
CA PHE A 37 6.45 43.38 24.28
C PHE A 37 7.20 44.46 23.48
N LEU A 38 6.89 45.74 23.69
CA LEU A 38 7.64 46.86 23.07
C LEU A 38 9.12 46.92 23.49
N GLU A 39 9.50 46.29 24.60
CA GLU A 39 10.90 46.18 25.03
C GLU A 39 11.66 45.07 24.27
N GLN A 40 10.95 44.26 23.46
CA GLN A 40 11.51 43.13 22.75
C GLN A 40 11.79 43.51 21.27
N SER A 41 13.04 43.31 20.86
CA SER A 41 13.48 43.56 19.47
C SER A 41 12.65 42.82 18.41
N PRO A 42 12.23 41.55 18.62
CA PRO A 42 11.44 40.83 17.62
C PRO A 42 10.05 41.46 17.40
N PHE A 43 9.38 41.88 18.49
CA PHE A 43 8.07 42.54 18.43
C PHE A 43 8.12 43.91 17.73
N THR A 44 9.10 44.74 18.11
CA THR A 44 9.29 46.07 17.48
C THR A 44 9.72 45.95 16.01
N SER A 45 10.52 44.95 15.66
CA SER A 45 10.86 44.62 14.27
C SER A 45 9.62 44.25 13.45
N ALA A 46 8.70 43.45 14.01
CA ALA A 46 7.44 43.09 13.35
C ALA A 46 6.56 44.33 13.11
N LEU A 47 6.41 45.22 14.10
CA LEU A 47 5.67 46.47 13.94
C LEU A 47 6.27 47.38 12.85
N ASN A 48 7.59 47.55 12.85
CA ASN A 48 8.29 48.40 11.89
C ASN A 48 8.16 47.88 10.44
N MET A 49 8.06 46.56 10.24
CA MET A 49 7.84 45.98 8.91
C MET A 49 6.43 46.23 8.36
N CYS A 50 5.45 46.42 9.24
CA CYS A 50 4.11 46.86 8.89
C CYS A 50 3.99 48.39 8.78
N PHE A 51 5.13 49.11 8.78
CA PHE A 51 5.19 50.58 8.77
C PHE A 51 4.47 51.26 9.95
N CYS A 52 4.25 50.54 11.06
CA CYS A 52 3.61 51.06 12.26
C CYS A 52 4.63 51.77 13.17
N ASP A 53 4.24 52.92 13.73
CA ASP A 53 5.11 53.68 14.64
C ASP A 53 5.07 53.10 16.06
N THR A 54 6.15 52.43 16.45
CA THR A 54 6.33 51.91 17.81
C THR A 54 6.23 52.99 18.91
N GLN A 55 6.58 54.25 18.61
CA GLN A 55 6.49 55.35 19.57
C GLN A 55 5.04 55.78 19.80
N GLU A 56 4.20 55.73 18.77
CA GLU A 56 2.77 56.05 18.88
C GLU A 56 2.04 54.99 19.71
N LEU A 57 2.36 53.71 19.50
CA LEU A 57 1.85 52.62 20.32
C LEU A 57 2.28 52.75 21.79
N ALA A 58 3.57 53.07 22.02
CA ALA A 58 4.09 53.31 23.37
C ALA A 58 3.38 54.49 24.06
N PHE A 59 3.19 55.60 23.35
CA PHE A 59 2.51 56.78 23.86
C PHE A 59 1.04 56.50 24.21
N SER A 60 0.34 55.73 23.37
CA SER A 60 -1.04 55.33 23.63
C SER A 60 -1.18 54.48 24.90
N LEU A 61 -0.21 53.57 25.14
CA LEU A 61 -0.16 52.77 26.37
C LEU A 61 0.19 53.62 27.60
N GLU A 62 1.12 54.58 27.48
CA GLU A 62 1.46 55.49 28.58
C GLU A 62 0.29 56.39 28.98
N ASN A 63 -0.48 56.90 28.01
CA ASN A 63 -1.70 57.65 28.28
C ASN A 63 -2.73 56.77 28.98
N TYR A 64 -2.95 55.53 28.53
CA TYR A 64 -3.84 54.59 29.21
C TYR A 64 -3.43 54.36 30.68
N PHE A 65 -2.15 54.11 30.93
CA PHE A 65 -1.64 53.90 32.29
C PHE A 65 -1.77 55.13 33.19
N THR A 66 -1.78 56.34 32.64
CA THR A 66 -1.78 57.58 33.43
C THR A 66 -3.18 58.15 33.61
N GLU A 67 -4.03 58.04 32.57
CA GLU A 67 -5.32 58.72 32.50
C GLU A 67 -6.52 57.80 32.75
N GLU A 68 -6.42 56.52 32.40
CA GLU A 68 -7.55 55.58 32.41
C GLU A 68 -7.45 54.52 33.52
N LEU A 69 -6.24 54.16 33.97
CA LEU A 69 -6.03 53.17 35.02
C LEU A 69 -5.78 53.84 36.39
N GLU A 70 -6.56 53.46 37.40
CA GLU A 70 -6.41 54.02 38.75
C GLU A 70 -5.13 53.53 39.43
N SER A 71 -4.36 54.47 39.99
CA SER A 71 -3.17 54.17 40.79
C SER A 71 -3.51 54.11 42.29
N VAL A 72 -2.92 53.14 42.97
CA VAL A 72 -3.06 52.96 44.42
C VAL A 72 -2.38 54.15 45.13
N PRO A 73 -3.09 54.88 46.02
CA PRO A 73 -2.54 56.01 46.75
C PRO A 73 -1.22 55.67 47.47
N ALA A 74 -0.31 56.66 47.54
CA ALA A 74 1.05 56.46 48.07
C ALA A 74 1.11 56.01 49.54
N ASP A 75 0.04 56.24 50.29
CA ASP A 75 -0.15 55.93 51.71
C ASP A 75 -0.84 54.59 51.98
N MET A 76 -1.22 53.84 50.94
CA MET A 76 -1.71 52.46 51.04
C MET A 76 -0.65 51.44 50.64
N ASP A 77 -0.57 50.36 51.43
CA ASP A 77 0.09 49.12 51.01
C ASP A 77 -0.87 48.31 50.13
N TYR A 78 -0.36 47.70 49.07
CA TYR A 78 -1.11 46.80 48.19
C TYR A 78 -0.24 45.61 47.80
N GLU A 79 -0.90 44.48 47.51
CA GLU A 79 -0.27 43.33 46.88
C GLU A 79 -0.65 43.33 45.40
N LEU A 80 0.33 43.04 44.55
CA LEU A 80 0.12 43.05 43.10
C LEU A 80 -0.52 41.74 42.66
N GLU A 81 -1.70 41.82 42.06
CA GLU A 81 -2.45 40.66 41.56
C GLU A 81 -2.50 40.61 40.03
N VAL A 82 -2.89 39.46 39.47
CA VAL A 82 -3.12 39.31 38.02
C VAL A 82 -4.58 39.63 37.74
N SER A 83 -4.85 40.56 36.81
CA SER A 83 -6.22 40.91 36.42
C SER A 83 -6.97 39.71 35.84
N THR A 84 -8.31 39.74 35.93
CA THR A 84 -9.19 38.74 35.31
C THR A 84 -8.95 38.62 33.80
N GLN A 85 -8.78 39.74 33.11
CA GLN A 85 -8.50 39.77 31.67
C GLN A 85 -7.14 39.19 31.32
N LEU A 86 -6.09 39.43 32.13
CA LEU A 86 -4.79 38.80 31.91
C LEU A 86 -4.83 37.28 32.16
N ASN A 87 -5.56 36.84 33.17
CA ASN A 87 -5.80 35.40 33.37
C ASN A 87 -6.55 34.77 32.19
N GLU A 88 -7.57 35.46 31.65
CA GLU A 88 -8.30 35.00 30.46
C GLU A 88 -7.37 34.91 29.23
N LEU A 89 -6.53 35.92 29.00
CA LEU A 89 -5.52 35.93 27.93
C LEU A 89 -4.63 34.68 27.99
N ILE A 90 -4.09 34.37 29.17
CA ILE A 90 -3.20 33.22 29.39
C ILE A 90 -3.94 31.90 29.13
N GLN A 91 -5.20 31.78 29.56
CA GLN A 91 -6.01 30.59 29.30
C GLN A 91 -6.27 30.37 27.80
N HIS A 92 -6.61 31.43 27.04
CA HIS A 92 -6.77 31.34 25.58
C HIS A 92 -5.46 30.95 24.90
N ALA A 93 -4.33 31.45 25.37
CA ALA A 93 -3.01 31.11 24.82
C ALA A 93 -2.67 29.62 25.04
N TYR A 94 -2.98 29.05 26.21
CA TYR A 94 -2.79 27.62 26.45
C TYR A 94 -3.73 26.75 25.60
N LEU A 95 -4.99 27.15 25.43
CA LEU A 95 -5.91 26.44 24.53
C LEU A 95 -5.38 26.42 23.09
N MET A 96 -4.77 27.51 22.63
CA MET A 96 -4.18 27.58 21.30
C MET A 96 -3.03 26.59 21.11
N ILE A 97 -2.19 26.41 22.13
CA ILE A 97 -1.08 25.45 22.13
C ILE A 97 -1.59 24.01 22.05
N ASP A 98 -2.64 23.68 22.81
CA ASP A 98 -3.26 22.34 22.77
C ASP A 98 -3.78 22.00 21.36
N TYR A 99 -4.23 22.99 20.58
CA TYR A 99 -4.67 22.80 19.19
C TYR A 99 -3.53 22.79 18.17
N SER A 100 -2.44 23.54 18.42
CA SER A 100 -1.30 23.66 17.48
C SER A 100 -0.20 22.62 17.70
N SER A 101 -0.26 21.85 18.79
CA SER A 101 0.81 20.92 19.23
C SER A 101 2.17 21.62 19.44
N ALA A 102 2.17 22.93 19.76
CA ALA A 102 3.39 23.66 20.05
C ALA A 102 4.03 23.17 21.36
N GLU A 103 5.37 23.11 21.40
CA GLU A 103 6.10 22.57 22.55
C GLU A 103 6.22 23.57 23.72
N ALA A 104 6.07 24.88 23.44
CA ALA A 104 6.23 25.96 24.42
C ALA A 104 5.27 27.14 24.18
N LEU A 105 4.96 27.89 25.24
CA LEU A 105 4.22 29.14 25.17
C LEU A 105 5.14 30.29 24.76
N ASN A 106 4.92 30.79 23.54
CA ASN A 106 5.66 31.92 22.95
C ASN A 106 4.80 33.20 22.84
N VAL A 107 5.44 34.38 22.66
CA VAL A 107 4.82 35.71 22.57
C VAL A 107 3.75 35.82 21.47
N PRO A 108 3.90 35.24 20.26
CA PRO A 108 2.85 35.26 19.24
C PRO A 108 1.51 34.70 19.75
N HIS A 109 1.53 33.62 20.56
CA HIS A 109 0.32 33.03 21.15
C HIS A 109 -0.38 34.00 22.11
N LEU A 110 0.39 34.74 22.90
CA LEU A 110 -0.14 35.74 23.83
C LEU A 110 -0.74 36.94 23.08
N VAL A 111 -0.10 37.40 22.01
CA VAL A 111 -0.60 38.51 21.18
C VAL A 111 -1.86 38.10 20.42
N GLN A 112 -1.90 36.91 19.84
CA GLN A 112 -3.12 36.41 19.20
C GLN A 112 -4.27 36.25 20.19
N SER A 113 -3.99 35.78 21.41
CA SER A 113 -4.99 35.68 22.49
C SER A 113 -5.47 37.05 22.96
N MET A 114 -4.56 38.04 23.02
CA MET A 114 -4.89 39.44 23.34
C MET A 114 -5.91 40.02 22.35
N LEU A 115 -5.79 39.71 21.05
CA LEU A 115 -6.72 40.17 20.02
C LEU A 115 -8.13 39.56 20.14
N GLN A 116 -8.29 38.49 20.93
CA GLN A 116 -9.58 37.88 21.24
C GLN A 116 -10.30 38.55 22.41
N LEU A 117 -9.58 39.30 23.25
CA LEU A 117 -10.15 40.06 24.37
C LEU A 117 -10.83 41.35 23.88
N LYS A 118 -12.06 41.21 23.36
CA LYS A 118 -12.82 42.31 22.73
C LYS A 118 -13.04 43.53 23.64
N ASP A 119 -13.03 43.34 24.95
CA ASP A 119 -13.26 44.38 25.95
C ASP A 119 -11.96 44.81 26.67
N SER A 120 -10.79 44.57 26.07
CA SER A 120 -9.49 45.05 26.60
C SER A 120 -8.97 46.25 25.84
N TRP A 121 -8.31 47.17 26.56
CA TRP A 121 -7.65 48.31 25.94
C TRP A 121 -6.44 47.87 25.12
N ALA A 122 -5.77 46.79 25.53
CA ALA A 122 -4.67 46.21 24.77
C ALA A 122 -5.12 45.76 23.36
N CYS A 123 -6.28 45.10 23.27
CA CYS A 123 -6.87 44.74 21.97
C CYS A 123 -7.29 45.98 21.16
N HIS A 124 -7.89 46.98 21.80
CA HIS A 124 -8.31 48.21 21.14
C HIS A 124 -7.12 48.94 20.53
N ILE A 125 -6.10 49.21 21.35
CA ILE A 125 -4.87 49.91 20.97
C ILE A 125 -4.15 49.16 19.84
N LEU A 126 -4.01 47.83 19.94
CA LEU A 126 -3.39 47.04 18.86
C LEU A 126 -4.16 47.13 17.53
N LYS A 127 -5.50 47.05 17.57
CA LYS A 127 -6.32 47.12 16.35
C LYS A 127 -6.31 48.52 15.74
N GLU A 128 -6.27 49.56 16.57
CA GLU A 128 -6.17 50.95 16.13
C GLU A 128 -4.79 51.24 15.51
N THR A 129 -3.71 50.71 16.07
CA THR A 129 -2.35 50.88 15.51
C THR A 129 -2.15 50.09 14.22
N LEU A 130 -2.72 48.88 14.11
CA LEU A 130 -2.46 47.97 13.00
C LEU A 130 -3.48 48.09 11.86
N GLU A 131 -4.71 48.55 12.12
CA GLU A 131 -5.80 48.67 11.14
C GLU A 131 -5.88 47.48 10.14
N GLU A 132 -5.58 47.71 8.86
CA GLU A 132 -5.60 46.71 7.79
C GLU A 132 -4.36 45.79 7.78
N GLU A 133 -3.27 46.19 8.43
CA GLU A 133 -1.98 45.48 8.50
C GLU A 133 -1.96 44.38 9.57
N LEU A 134 -3.04 44.21 10.34
CA LEU A 134 -3.13 43.20 11.40
C LEU A 134 -2.76 41.77 10.94
N PRO A 135 -3.21 41.26 9.78
CA PRO A 135 -2.82 39.93 9.31
C PRO A 135 -1.33 39.83 8.99
N GLU A 136 -0.76 40.86 8.36
CA GLU A 136 0.66 40.90 8.03
C GLU A 136 1.51 40.99 9.30
N PHE A 137 1.09 41.79 10.27
CA PHE A 137 1.76 41.90 11.56
C PHE A 137 1.83 40.55 12.28
N ILE A 138 0.74 39.78 12.31
CA ILE A 138 0.75 38.45 12.94
C ILE A 138 1.71 37.50 12.19
N SER A 139 1.76 37.56 10.87
CA SER A 139 2.71 36.78 10.05
C SER A 139 4.17 37.15 10.37
N GLN A 140 4.49 38.45 10.37
CA GLN A 140 5.82 38.94 10.72
C GLN A 140 6.20 38.63 12.17
N LEU A 141 5.24 38.72 13.09
CA LEU A 141 5.44 38.44 14.50
C LEU A 141 5.82 36.97 14.73
N ILE A 142 5.12 36.03 14.09
CA ILE A 142 5.46 34.60 14.17
C ILE A 142 6.87 34.38 13.63
N SER A 143 7.14 34.86 12.41
CA SER A 143 8.45 34.70 11.76
C SER A 143 9.60 35.25 12.59
N ARG A 144 9.45 36.43 13.22
CA ARG A 144 10.53 37.04 14.02
C ARG A 144 10.82 36.30 15.31
N TYR A 145 9.80 35.76 15.97
CA TYR A 145 9.99 35.01 17.20
C TYR A 145 10.51 33.59 16.92
N GLU A 146 10.15 32.98 15.79
CA GLU A 146 10.76 31.73 15.32
C GLU A 146 12.25 31.91 14.96
N GLU A 147 12.60 32.98 14.23
CA GLU A 147 14.01 33.31 13.90
C GLU A 147 14.89 33.42 15.16
N VAL A 148 14.36 34.01 16.23
CA VAL A 148 15.12 34.22 17.47
C VAL A 148 15.19 32.94 18.31
N GLU A 149 14.16 32.10 18.30
CA GLU A 149 14.22 30.78 18.93
C GLU A 149 15.25 29.87 18.24
N GLU A 150 15.33 29.92 16.90
CA GLU A 150 16.40 29.23 16.17
C GLU A 150 17.80 29.78 16.55
N GLU A 151 17.95 31.10 16.73
CA GLU A 151 19.22 31.72 17.15
C GLU A 151 19.60 31.42 18.62
N ASP A 152 18.63 31.31 19.53
CA ASP A 152 18.87 30.98 20.95
C ASP A 152 19.14 29.48 21.16
N ASP A 153 18.49 28.58 20.41
CA ASP A 153 18.83 27.15 20.38
C ASP A 153 20.26 26.93 19.85
N LEU A 154 20.74 27.82 18.95
CA LEU A 154 22.12 27.83 18.48
C LEU A 154 23.13 28.32 19.54
N GLN A 155 22.70 29.02 20.61
CA GLN A 155 23.57 29.60 21.63
C GLN A 155 23.51 28.90 23.01
N ALA A 156 22.47 28.12 23.30
CA ALA A 156 22.23 27.56 24.64
C ALA A 156 22.91 26.21 24.97
N SER A 157 23.85 25.70 24.14
CA SER A 157 24.58 24.47 24.45
C SER A 157 26.10 24.57 24.20
N PRO A 158 26.95 24.45 25.25
CA PRO A 158 28.37 24.21 25.06
C PRO A 158 28.62 22.70 24.91
N GLN A 159 28.08 22.10 23.86
CA GLN A 159 28.47 20.78 23.35
C GLN A 159 28.66 20.88 21.84
N GLU A 160 29.77 20.32 21.36
CA GLU A 160 30.32 20.29 20.00
C GLU A 160 29.44 20.86 18.87
N LYS A 161 29.97 21.90 18.21
CA LYS A 161 29.47 22.49 16.96
C LYS A 161 28.94 21.44 15.97
N SER A 162 27.63 21.19 15.97
CA SER A 162 26.96 20.60 14.82
C SER A 162 26.76 21.72 13.80
N GLU A 163 27.51 21.66 12.71
CA GLU A 163 27.28 22.57 11.59
C GLU A 163 25.85 22.33 11.04
N PRO A 164 25.06 23.38 10.70
CA PRO A 164 23.64 23.25 10.37
C PRO A 164 23.30 22.24 9.26
N TRP A 165 24.25 21.96 8.36
CA TRP A 165 24.04 21.00 7.29
C TRP A 165 23.98 19.53 7.76
N ARG A 166 24.57 19.22 8.94
CA ARG A 166 24.55 17.86 9.52
C ARG A 166 23.15 17.41 9.91
N ASN A 167 22.22 18.34 10.13
CA ASN A 167 20.82 18.02 10.43
C ASN A 167 20.07 17.44 9.22
N PHE A 168 20.60 17.60 8.00
CA PHE A 168 19.97 17.13 6.77
C PHE A 168 20.63 15.87 6.18
N VAL A 169 21.61 15.30 6.88
CA VAL A 169 22.36 14.13 6.42
C VAL A 169 22.62 13.14 7.55
N THR A 170 22.73 11.87 7.20
CA THR A 170 23.09 10.80 8.13
C THR A 170 24.50 10.31 7.82
N CYS A 171 25.39 10.24 8.81
CA CYS A 171 26.73 9.69 8.59
C CYS A 171 26.71 8.17 8.66
N LEU A 172 26.90 7.48 7.54
CA LEU A 172 26.83 6.02 7.48
C LEU A 172 27.94 5.34 8.30
N ASN A 173 29.09 6.00 8.45
CA ASN A 173 30.20 5.50 9.27
C ASN A 173 29.82 5.37 10.76
N ASP A 174 28.98 6.27 11.26
CA ASP A 174 28.60 6.31 12.67
C ASP A 174 27.52 5.27 13.00
N CYS A 175 26.72 4.89 12.00
CA CYS A 175 25.58 3.97 12.14
C CYS A 175 25.94 2.50 11.80
N LEU A 176 27.21 2.14 11.70
CA LEU A 176 27.62 0.78 11.27
C LEU A 176 27.13 -0.33 12.21
N GLN A 177 26.98 -0.04 13.51
CA GLN A 177 26.53 -1.04 14.49
C GLN A 177 25.04 -1.36 14.37
N ASP A 178 24.25 -0.35 14.01
CA ASP A 178 22.79 -0.44 13.91
C ASP A 178 22.32 -1.14 12.63
N HIS A 179 23.23 -1.34 11.67
CA HIS A 179 22.92 -1.93 10.37
C HIS A 179 23.51 -3.34 10.17
N ASN A 180 22.89 -4.08 9.25
CA ASN A 180 23.34 -5.39 8.84
C ASN A 180 24.65 -5.31 8.03
N PRO A 181 25.65 -6.16 8.32
CA PRO A 181 26.90 -6.16 7.58
C PRO A 181 26.67 -6.57 6.13
N LEU A 182 27.50 -6.04 5.22
CA LEU A 182 27.52 -6.53 3.85
C LEU A 182 28.12 -7.93 3.82
N ILE A 183 27.34 -8.90 3.35
CA ILE A 183 27.77 -10.28 3.18
C ILE A 183 27.80 -10.59 1.68
N GLY A 184 28.96 -11.02 1.18
CA GLY A 184 29.18 -11.20 -0.26
C GLY A 184 29.27 -9.86 -1.01
N ARG A 185 28.96 -9.89 -2.32
CA ARG A 185 29.05 -8.73 -3.24
C ARG A 185 30.41 -8.02 -3.30
N GLU A 186 31.48 -8.79 -3.14
CA GLU A 186 32.83 -8.27 -3.10
C GLU A 186 33.26 -7.61 -4.40
N ALA A 187 32.85 -8.17 -5.54
CA ALA A 187 33.17 -7.64 -6.85
C ALA A 187 32.52 -6.26 -7.09
N GLU A 188 31.27 -6.08 -6.67
CA GLU A 188 30.55 -4.81 -6.79
C GLU A 188 31.11 -3.75 -5.85
N LEU A 189 31.51 -4.14 -4.63
CA LEU A 189 32.17 -3.25 -3.68
C LEU A 189 33.56 -2.82 -4.18
N GLU A 190 34.38 -3.77 -4.65
CA GLU A 190 35.69 -3.48 -5.25
C GLU A 190 35.53 -2.57 -6.47
N ARG A 191 34.52 -2.81 -7.31
CA ARG A 191 34.22 -1.95 -8.45
C ARG A 191 33.82 -0.55 -8.01
N THR A 192 33.06 -0.40 -6.92
CA THR A 192 32.67 0.90 -6.36
C THR A 192 33.90 1.68 -5.89
N ILE A 193 34.80 1.04 -5.16
CA ILE A 193 36.10 1.61 -4.73
C ILE A 193 36.93 2.03 -5.94
N GLN A 194 37.04 1.16 -6.94
CA GLN A 194 37.79 1.43 -8.17
C GLN A 194 37.27 2.68 -8.88
N VAL A 195 35.94 2.85 -8.96
CA VAL A 195 35.32 4.02 -9.57
C VAL A 195 35.64 5.28 -8.77
N LEU A 196 35.46 5.28 -7.44
CA LEU A 196 35.74 6.42 -6.57
C LEU A 196 37.20 6.92 -6.66
N CYS A 197 38.14 6.01 -6.95
CA CYS A 197 39.56 6.35 -7.12
C CYS A 197 39.92 6.91 -8.51
N ARG A 198 39.02 6.90 -9.49
CA ARG A 198 39.28 7.45 -10.84
C ARG A 198 39.49 8.96 -10.80
N LYS A 199 40.21 9.48 -11.79
CA LYS A 199 40.38 10.92 -12.00
C LYS A 199 39.14 11.59 -12.61
N GLU A 200 38.49 10.89 -13.54
CA GLU A 200 37.25 11.33 -14.20
C GLU A 200 36.23 10.20 -14.16
N LYS A 201 34.94 10.55 -14.16
CA LYS A 201 33.84 9.61 -13.87
C LYS A 201 34.08 8.84 -12.57
N ASN A 202 34.30 9.59 -11.51
CA ASN A 202 34.62 9.11 -10.17
C ASN A 202 33.40 8.93 -9.26
N ASN A 203 32.18 9.03 -9.82
CA ASN A 203 30.94 8.86 -9.08
C ASN A 203 30.30 7.52 -9.47
N PRO A 204 30.28 6.49 -8.62
CA PRO A 204 29.54 5.26 -8.90
C PRO A 204 28.03 5.49 -8.87
N LEU A 205 27.32 4.83 -9.78
CA LEU A 205 25.87 4.75 -9.80
C LEU A 205 25.47 3.27 -9.75
N HIS A 206 24.97 2.81 -8.61
CA HIS A 206 24.45 1.46 -8.42
C HIS A 206 23.08 1.36 -9.11
N VAL A 207 22.99 0.54 -10.16
CA VAL A 207 21.76 0.34 -10.93
C VAL A 207 21.30 -1.10 -10.73
N GLY A 208 20.11 -1.29 -10.15
CA GLY A 208 19.55 -2.61 -9.87
C GLY A 208 18.12 -2.52 -9.36
N GLU A 209 17.38 -3.62 -9.37
CA GLU A 209 15.99 -3.66 -8.91
C GLU A 209 15.87 -3.33 -7.41
N PRO A 210 14.70 -2.90 -6.90
CA PRO A 210 14.49 -2.70 -5.47
C PRO A 210 14.74 -4.00 -4.66
N GLY A 211 15.30 -3.86 -3.46
CA GLY A 211 15.56 -5.01 -2.57
C GLY A 211 16.83 -5.81 -2.85
N VAL A 212 17.58 -5.56 -3.94
CA VAL A 212 18.82 -6.32 -4.24
C VAL A 212 20.00 -5.99 -3.29
N GLY A 213 19.89 -5.00 -2.41
CA GLY A 213 20.94 -4.61 -1.47
C GLY A 213 21.88 -3.50 -1.96
N LYS A 214 21.34 -2.50 -2.69
CA LYS A 214 22.11 -1.33 -3.15
C LYS A 214 22.65 -0.50 -1.99
N THR A 215 21.80 -0.18 -1.01
CA THR A 215 22.17 0.57 0.19
C THR A 215 23.18 -0.19 1.05
N SER A 216 23.10 -1.53 1.10
CA SER A 216 24.08 -2.38 1.79
C SER A 216 25.50 -2.22 1.24
N LEU A 217 25.68 -1.90 -0.06
CA LEU A 217 27.01 -1.62 -0.61
C LEU A 217 27.61 -0.31 -0.09
N ALA A 218 26.78 0.69 0.20
CA ALA A 218 27.23 1.95 0.80
C ALA A 218 27.71 1.71 2.24
N TYR A 219 26.95 0.96 3.04
CA TYR A 219 27.37 0.53 4.37
C TYR A 219 28.62 -0.36 4.34
N GLY A 220 28.73 -1.29 3.39
CA GLY A 220 29.93 -2.11 3.20
C GLY A 220 31.17 -1.28 2.86
N LEU A 221 31.01 -0.19 2.10
CA LEU A 221 32.09 0.76 1.85
C LEU A 221 32.47 1.53 3.11
N ALA A 222 31.50 2.02 3.89
CA ALA A 222 31.76 2.69 5.17
C ALA A 222 32.54 1.77 6.12
N ALA A 223 32.12 0.51 6.25
CA ALA A 223 32.81 -0.50 7.06
C ALA A 223 34.27 -0.73 6.61
N ARG A 224 34.53 -0.78 5.29
CA ARG A 224 35.90 -0.89 4.77
C ARG A 224 36.76 0.35 5.03
N ILE A 225 36.15 1.54 4.98
CA ILE A 225 36.89 2.77 5.29
C ILE A 225 37.31 2.77 6.77
N GLU A 226 36.40 2.43 7.69
CA GLU A 226 36.70 2.31 9.13
C GLU A 226 37.74 1.22 9.42
N ALA A 227 37.65 0.08 8.73
CA ALA A 227 38.64 -1.00 8.81
C ALA A 227 39.98 -0.65 8.15
N ARG A 228 40.10 0.50 7.47
CA ARG A 228 41.26 0.93 6.67
C ARG A 228 41.63 -0.03 5.55
N GLU A 229 40.64 -0.76 5.02
CA GLU A 229 40.76 -1.68 3.89
C GLU A 229 40.45 -0.99 2.55
N VAL A 230 40.87 0.26 2.42
CA VAL A 230 40.66 1.08 1.21
C VAL A 230 41.95 1.75 0.76
N PRO A 231 42.09 2.12 -0.52
CA PRO A 231 43.25 2.87 -0.99
C PRO A 231 43.42 4.21 -0.26
N GLU A 232 44.65 4.72 -0.19
CA GLU A 232 45.00 5.97 0.55
C GLU A 232 44.09 7.17 0.25
N ARG A 233 43.55 7.26 -0.96
CA ARG A 233 42.65 8.33 -1.40
C ARG A 233 41.29 8.34 -0.71
N LEU A 234 40.89 7.22 -0.13
CA LEU A 234 39.62 7.01 0.56
C LEU A 234 39.81 6.82 2.07
N LEU A 235 41.05 6.86 2.56
CA LEU A 235 41.31 6.83 4.00
C LEU A 235 40.75 8.08 4.67
N ASP A 236 40.16 7.89 5.84
CA ASP A 236 39.49 8.91 6.64
C ASP A 236 38.33 9.60 5.89
N CYS A 237 37.79 8.96 4.84
CA CYS A 237 36.61 9.48 4.18
C CYS A 237 35.34 9.16 4.97
N ARG A 238 34.42 10.12 5.04
CA ARG A 238 33.09 9.91 5.65
C ARG A 238 32.02 9.87 4.58
N ILE A 239 31.07 8.94 4.72
CA ILE A 239 29.93 8.79 3.82
C ILE A 239 28.70 9.41 4.48
N TYR A 240 28.08 10.36 3.79
CA TYR A 240 26.88 11.06 4.22
C TYR A 240 25.71 10.71 3.31
N GLU A 241 24.70 10.05 3.86
CA GLU A 241 23.43 9.82 3.20
C GLU A 241 22.56 11.07 3.27
N LEU A 242 22.04 11.47 2.11
CA LEU A 242 21.17 12.63 1.99
C LEU A 242 19.71 12.21 2.17
N ASP A 243 19.07 12.73 3.20
CA ASP A 243 17.65 12.47 3.46
C ASP A 243 16.77 13.46 2.70
N LEU A 244 16.14 12.96 1.63
CA LEU A 244 15.19 13.72 0.82
C LEU A 244 13.93 14.11 1.60
N GLY A 245 13.52 13.31 2.58
CA GLY A 245 12.36 13.59 3.43
C GLY A 245 12.58 14.83 4.28
N THR A 246 13.69 14.87 5.04
CA THR A 246 14.08 16.05 5.85
C THR A 246 14.32 17.29 4.98
N LEU A 247 14.84 17.12 3.77
CA LEU A 247 15.01 18.23 2.83
C LEU A 247 13.69 18.86 2.37
N LEU A 248 12.64 18.05 2.22
CA LEU A 248 11.30 18.50 1.80
C LEU A 248 10.41 18.91 2.98
N ALA A 249 10.68 18.41 4.18
CA ALA A 249 9.92 18.72 5.38
C ALA A 249 9.98 20.24 5.70
N GLY A 250 8.81 20.87 5.79
CA GLY A 250 8.71 22.31 6.07
C GLY A 250 9.09 23.23 4.91
N THR A 251 9.41 22.74 3.71
CA THR A 251 9.62 23.61 2.54
C THR A 251 8.28 23.92 1.88
N GLN A 252 7.83 25.17 1.94
CA GLN A 252 6.63 25.63 1.21
C GLN A 252 6.97 26.03 -0.23
N TYR A 253 8.22 26.46 -0.48
CA TYR A 253 8.66 26.96 -1.77
C TYR A 253 9.88 26.20 -2.30
N ARG A 254 9.98 26.12 -3.63
CA ARG A 254 11.11 25.48 -4.31
C ARG A 254 12.47 26.08 -3.91
N GLY A 255 12.53 27.39 -3.66
CA GLY A 255 13.76 28.07 -3.28
C GLY A 255 14.37 27.58 -1.96
N ASP A 256 13.54 27.12 -1.02
CA ASP A 256 14.00 26.67 0.31
C ASP A 256 14.76 25.36 0.20
N PHE A 257 14.23 24.43 -0.59
CA PHE A 257 14.91 23.18 -0.93
C PHE A 257 16.25 23.45 -1.62
N GLU A 258 16.28 24.35 -2.61
CA GLU A 258 17.51 24.71 -3.31
C GLU A 258 18.55 25.32 -2.34
N LYS A 259 18.12 26.18 -1.41
CA LYS A 259 18.98 26.76 -0.37
C LYS A 259 19.55 25.69 0.55
N ARG A 260 18.72 24.76 1.06
CA ARG A 260 19.16 23.65 1.93
C ARG A 260 20.16 22.74 1.23
N LEU A 261 19.86 22.33 -0.01
CA LEU A 261 20.78 21.49 -0.79
C LEU A 261 22.13 22.19 -0.99
N LYS A 262 22.12 23.50 -1.23
CA LYS A 262 23.35 24.29 -1.35
C LYS A 262 24.14 24.33 -0.03
N THR A 263 23.47 24.55 1.11
CA THR A 263 24.09 24.50 2.45
C THR A 263 24.77 23.16 2.71
N ILE A 264 24.12 22.05 2.34
CA ILE A 264 24.71 20.70 2.46
C ILE A 264 25.96 20.58 1.61
N MET A 265 25.88 20.93 0.32
CA MET A 265 27.03 20.77 -0.57
C MET A 265 28.22 21.65 -0.17
N GLU A 266 27.97 22.86 0.33
CA GLU A 266 29.02 23.76 0.84
C GLU A 266 29.63 23.24 2.15
N GLY A 267 28.80 22.73 3.08
CA GLY A 267 29.26 22.10 4.31
C GLY A 267 30.14 20.87 4.07
N VAL A 268 29.66 19.96 3.23
CA VAL A 268 30.40 18.75 2.81
C VAL A 268 31.71 19.08 2.10
N ARG A 269 31.71 20.13 1.24
CA ARG A 269 32.94 20.61 0.59
C ARG A 269 33.96 21.11 1.61
N ASN A 270 33.51 21.83 2.65
CA ASN A 270 34.38 22.42 3.66
C ASN A 270 34.99 21.38 4.62
N GLU A 271 34.23 20.35 5.00
CA GLU A 271 34.76 19.25 5.81
C GLU A 271 35.91 18.53 5.08
N GLY A 272 35.77 18.37 3.76
CA GLY A 272 36.73 17.66 2.94
C GLY A 272 36.72 16.15 3.19
N ARG A 273 37.27 15.39 2.24
CA ARG A 273 37.26 13.90 2.26
C ARG A 273 35.87 13.28 2.46
N ALA A 274 34.81 13.94 2.04
CA ALA A 274 33.46 13.41 2.17
C ALA A 274 32.95 12.75 0.88
N ILE A 275 32.04 11.80 1.04
CA ILE A 275 31.31 11.11 -0.02
C ILE A 275 29.82 11.27 0.25
N ILE A 276 29.05 11.78 -0.70
CA ILE A 276 27.60 11.88 -0.57
C ILE A 276 26.95 10.63 -1.17
N TYR A 277 26.17 9.91 -0.38
CA TYR A 277 25.29 8.85 -0.83
C TYR A 277 23.88 9.41 -1.06
N ILE A 278 23.29 9.12 -2.22
CA ILE A 278 21.93 9.52 -2.56
C ILE A 278 21.17 8.26 -2.97
N ASP A 279 20.30 7.78 -2.08
CA ASP A 279 19.35 6.73 -2.44
C ASP A 279 18.31 7.31 -3.41
N GLU A 280 17.85 6.50 -4.36
CA GLU A 280 16.88 6.90 -5.38
C GLU A 280 17.21 8.23 -6.07
N ILE A 281 18.45 8.38 -6.56
CA ILE A 281 18.98 9.64 -7.13
C ILE A 281 18.12 10.21 -8.28
N HIS A 282 17.30 9.36 -8.93
CA HIS A 282 16.38 9.79 -9.97
C HIS A 282 15.32 10.77 -9.45
N ASN A 283 14.98 10.77 -8.15
CA ASN A 283 14.05 11.72 -7.54
C ASN A 283 14.55 13.17 -7.65
N LEU A 284 15.88 13.38 -7.69
CA LEU A 284 16.50 14.68 -7.88
C LEU A 284 16.59 15.12 -9.36
N ILE A 285 16.34 14.21 -10.32
CA ILE A 285 16.63 14.41 -11.75
C ILE A 285 15.35 14.35 -12.62
N GLY A 286 14.40 13.51 -12.23
CA GLY A 286 13.34 13.00 -13.11
C GLY A 286 12.02 13.76 -13.10
N ALA A 287 11.94 14.78 -12.27
CA ALA A 287 10.73 15.46 -11.89
C ALA A 287 10.42 16.65 -12.81
N GLY A 288 10.49 16.46 -14.13
CA GLY A 288 10.30 17.57 -15.06
C GLY A 288 9.80 17.09 -16.40
N ARG A 289 8.49 16.76 -16.48
CA ARG A 289 7.73 16.86 -17.76
C ARG A 289 6.21 16.68 -17.72
N THR A 290 5.58 16.26 -16.62
CA THR A 290 4.11 16.16 -16.54
C THR A 290 3.64 16.26 -15.09
N GLY A 291 3.43 17.47 -14.58
CA GLY A 291 2.89 17.71 -13.24
C GLY A 291 3.53 18.94 -12.58
N ASP A 292 2.71 19.82 -12.03
CA ASP A 292 3.06 21.14 -11.50
C ASP A 292 3.81 21.12 -10.16
N GLY A 293 4.48 20.01 -9.81
CA GLY A 293 4.95 19.77 -8.44
C GLY A 293 6.24 18.96 -8.31
N SER A 294 6.97 18.73 -9.40
CA SER A 294 8.16 17.90 -9.37
C SER A 294 9.41 18.78 -9.59
N MET A 295 10.42 18.67 -8.71
CA MET A 295 11.64 19.49 -8.65
C MET A 295 12.81 18.89 -9.46
N ASP A 296 13.33 19.61 -10.46
CA ASP A 296 14.57 19.23 -11.16
C ASP A 296 15.80 19.88 -10.48
N ALA A 297 16.41 19.16 -9.54
CA ALA A 297 17.61 19.55 -8.81
C ALA A 297 18.91 19.22 -9.58
N SER A 298 18.81 18.61 -10.77
CA SER A 298 19.99 18.16 -11.53
C SER A 298 20.92 19.32 -11.92
N ASN A 299 20.38 20.53 -12.12
CA ASN A 299 21.17 21.72 -12.43
C ASN A 299 22.02 22.18 -11.24
N MET A 300 21.56 21.94 -10.01
CA MET A 300 22.27 22.32 -8.79
C MET A 300 23.43 21.40 -8.47
N LEU A 301 23.33 20.11 -8.84
CA LEU A 301 24.40 19.13 -8.62
C LEU A 301 25.56 19.28 -9.62
N LYS A 302 25.28 19.80 -10.83
CA LYS A 302 26.29 19.92 -11.91
C LYS A 302 27.58 20.63 -11.48
N PRO A 303 27.57 21.81 -10.82
CA PRO A 303 28.79 22.48 -10.39
C PRO A 303 29.65 21.61 -9.46
N TYR A 304 29.03 20.88 -8.54
CA TYR A 304 29.74 20.02 -7.58
C TYR A 304 30.33 18.78 -8.28
N LEU A 305 29.55 18.17 -9.17
CA LEU A 305 30.00 17.06 -10.02
C LEU A 305 31.12 17.46 -11.01
N GLU A 306 31.15 18.72 -11.45
CA GLU A 306 32.18 19.26 -12.34
C GLU A 306 33.48 19.63 -11.61
N SER A 307 33.37 20.19 -10.41
CA SER A 307 34.54 20.53 -9.58
C SER A 307 35.33 19.29 -9.16
N GLY A 308 34.64 18.17 -8.89
CA GLY A 308 35.25 16.94 -8.41
C GLY A 308 35.71 16.99 -6.95
N ASP A 309 35.42 18.09 -6.24
CA ASP A 309 35.75 18.26 -4.81
C ASP A 309 34.95 17.30 -3.93
N ILE A 310 33.72 16.98 -4.36
CA ILE A 310 32.79 16.08 -3.67
C ILE A 310 32.61 14.83 -4.55
N ARG A 311 32.71 13.65 -3.93
CA ARG A 311 32.38 12.37 -4.58
C ARG A 311 30.95 11.98 -4.25
N PHE A 312 30.28 11.37 -5.21
CA PHE A 312 28.90 10.94 -5.08
C PHE A 312 28.77 9.44 -5.32
N ILE A 313 27.95 8.77 -4.53
CA ILE A 313 27.43 7.44 -4.78
C ILE A 313 25.92 7.60 -4.96
N GLY A 314 25.38 7.18 -6.09
CA GLY A 314 23.94 7.16 -6.32
C GLY A 314 23.42 5.74 -6.42
N SER A 315 22.19 5.51 -5.99
CA SER A 315 21.44 4.29 -6.30
C SER A 315 20.22 4.63 -7.19
N THR A 316 19.80 3.71 -8.06
CA THR A 316 18.55 3.84 -8.84
C THR A 316 18.11 2.48 -9.39
N THR A 317 16.88 2.37 -9.87
CA THR A 317 16.43 1.19 -10.62
C THR A 317 16.80 1.27 -12.11
N TYR A 318 16.75 0.14 -12.83
CA TYR A 318 16.96 0.09 -14.28
C TYR A 318 15.91 0.91 -15.04
N GLU A 319 14.65 0.87 -14.58
CA GLU A 319 13.54 1.60 -15.19
C GLU A 319 13.77 3.11 -15.08
N GLU A 320 14.08 3.61 -13.89
CA GLU A 320 14.34 5.02 -13.62
C GLU A 320 15.62 5.53 -14.28
N TYR A 321 16.66 4.70 -14.31
CA TYR A 321 17.89 5.03 -15.02
C TYR A 321 17.61 5.32 -16.49
N ASN A 322 16.88 4.44 -17.18
CA ASN A 322 16.54 4.63 -18.59
C ASN A 322 15.57 5.79 -18.82
N ARG A 323 14.61 5.98 -17.90
CA ARG A 323 13.58 7.01 -18.01
C ARG A 323 14.15 8.42 -17.80
N TYR A 324 15.00 8.61 -16.80
CA TYR A 324 15.44 9.93 -16.33
C TYR A 324 16.95 10.14 -16.53
N PHE A 325 17.77 9.24 -16.01
CA PHE A 325 19.22 9.45 -15.92
C PHE A 325 19.92 9.39 -17.29
N ALA A 326 19.61 8.37 -18.09
CA ALA A 326 20.22 8.11 -19.40
C ALA A 326 19.98 9.25 -20.42
N ARG A 327 18.93 10.04 -20.22
CA ARG A 327 18.60 11.20 -21.05
C ARG A 327 19.46 12.43 -20.72
N SER A 328 20.01 12.50 -19.52
CA SER A 328 20.84 13.63 -19.06
C SER A 328 22.31 13.43 -19.45
N LYS A 329 22.69 13.95 -20.62
CA LYS A 329 24.09 13.87 -21.12
C LYS A 329 25.14 14.41 -20.14
N GLY A 330 24.77 15.39 -19.31
CA GLY A 330 25.67 15.98 -18.31
C GLY A 330 26.01 15.02 -17.17
N LEU A 331 24.99 14.34 -16.62
CA LEU A 331 25.15 13.42 -15.49
C LEU A 331 25.79 12.09 -15.90
N VAL A 332 25.41 11.53 -17.05
CA VAL A 332 25.99 10.28 -17.60
C VAL A 332 27.52 10.42 -17.83
N ARG A 333 28.02 11.63 -18.02
CA ARG A 333 29.45 11.92 -18.16
C ARG A 333 30.20 11.98 -16.83
N ARG A 334 29.51 12.06 -15.69
CA ARG A 334 30.09 12.17 -14.34
C ARG A 334 29.91 10.91 -13.51
N PHE A 335 28.88 10.13 -13.82
CA PHE A 335 28.63 8.85 -13.18
C PHE A 335 29.12 7.66 -14.00
N GLN A 336 29.53 6.61 -13.31
CA GLN A 336 29.85 5.30 -13.85
C GLN A 336 28.82 4.31 -13.33
N GLN A 337 28.02 3.76 -14.25
CA GLN A 337 27.08 2.68 -13.94
C GLN A 337 27.83 1.44 -13.44
N ILE A 338 27.32 0.88 -12.34
CA ILE A 338 27.68 -0.41 -11.75
C ILE A 338 26.37 -1.18 -11.62
N ASP A 339 26.25 -2.28 -12.36
CA ASP A 339 25.07 -3.12 -12.37
C ASP A 339 25.04 -4.01 -11.13
N ILE A 340 23.96 -3.93 -10.36
CA ILE A 340 23.71 -4.74 -9.17
C ILE A 340 22.61 -5.74 -9.49
N HIS A 341 23.02 -6.97 -9.76
CA HIS A 341 22.10 -8.04 -10.10
C HIS A 341 21.45 -8.66 -8.86
N GLU A 342 20.29 -9.27 -9.05
CA GLU A 342 19.68 -10.16 -8.06
C GLU A 342 20.68 -11.31 -7.76
N PRO A 343 20.99 -11.57 -6.49
CA PRO A 343 21.90 -12.65 -6.13
C PRO A 343 21.26 -14.01 -6.43
N SER A 344 22.10 -15.00 -6.69
CA SER A 344 21.67 -16.38 -6.84
C SER A 344 21.08 -16.94 -5.53
N ILE A 345 20.38 -18.07 -5.62
CA ILE A 345 19.83 -18.77 -4.46
C ILE A 345 20.95 -19.11 -3.47
N GLU A 346 22.10 -19.59 -3.95
CA GLU A 346 23.24 -19.98 -3.10
C GLU A 346 23.86 -18.77 -2.40
N GLU A 347 24.08 -17.67 -3.14
CA GLU A 347 24.56 -16.41 -2.56
C GLU A 347 23.57 -15.86 -1.53
N THR A 348 22.27 -15.95 -1.79
CA THR A 348 21.25 -15.47 -0.84
C THR A 348 21.21 -16.32 0.42
N ILE A 349 21.37 -17.64 0.31
CA ILE A 349 21.49 -18.51 1.50
C ILE A 349 22.68 -18.06 2.33
N HIS A 350 23.83 -17.80 1.71
CA HIS A 350 25.01 -17.30 2.42
C HIS A 350 24.75 -15.93 3.08
N ILE A 351 24.04 -15.02 2.41
CA ILE A 351 23.68 -13.71 2.97
C ILE A 351 22.81 -13.90 4.22
N VAL A 352 21.72 -14.67 4.11
CA VAL A 352 20.77 -14.83 5.23
C VAL A 352 21.40 -15.63 6.38
N GLU A 353 22.23 -16.64 6.11
CA GLU A 353 23.01 -17.35 7.14
C GLU A 353 23.95 -16.41 7.89
N GLY A 354 24.61 -15.47 7.21
CA GLY A 354 25.47 -14.49 7.88
C GLY A 354 24.70 -13.45 8.71
N LEU A 355 23.39 -13.29 8.49
CA LEU A 355 22.51 -12.44 9.30
C LEU A 355 21.82 -13.19 10.44
N LYS A 356 21.89 -14.54 10.43
CA LYS A 356 21.18 -15.42 11.35
C LYS A 356 21.40 -15.03 12.82
N GLU A 357 22.66 -14.88 13.24
CA GLU A 357 23.00 -14.62 14.64
C GLU A 357 22.36 -13.31 15.15
N LYS A 358 22.34 -12.25 14.32
CA LYS A 358 21.69 -10.97 14.67
C LYS A 358 20.18 -11.14 14.85
N TYR A 359 19.53 -11.90 13.97
CA TYR A 359 18.09 -12.17 14.09
C TYR A 359 17.75 -13.07 15.29
N GLU A 360 18.59 -14.06 15.58
CA GLU A 360 18.41 -14.92 16.76
C GLU A 360 18.52 -14.12 18.07
N GLU A 361 19.50 -13.23 18.16
CA GLU A 361 19.66 -12.33 19.31
C GLU A 361 18.50 -11.34 19.43
N PHE A 362 18.12 -10.72 18.31
CA PHE A 362 17.08 -9.68 18.30
C PHE A 362 15.70 -10.21 18.71
N HIS A 363 15.27 -11.36 18.17
CA HIS A 363 13.96 -11.96 18.49
C HIS A 363 13.98 -12.94 19.65
N GLY A 364 15.16 -13.35 20.14
CA GLY A 364 15.30 -14.40 21.15
C GLY A 364 14.84 -15.77 20.65
N VAL A 365 15.13 -16.10 19.39
CA VAL A 365 14.73 -17.36 18.73
C VAL A 365 15.94 -18.14 18.23
N THR A 366 15.73 -19.42 17.88
CA THR A 366 16.73 -20.27 17.24
C THR A 366 16.18 -20.82 15.93
N TYR A 367 16.86 -20.54 14.82
CA TYR A 367 16.49 -21.07 13.51
C TYR A 367 17.08 -22.48 13.35
N GLN A 368 16.21 -23.46 13.09
CA GLN A 368 16.65 -24.83 12.86
C GLN A 368 17.56 -24.96 11.62
N PRO A 369 18.40 -26.02 11.57
CA PRO A 369 19.12 -26.37 10.35
C PRO A 369 18.18 -26.48 9.14
N ASP A 370 18.66 -26.08 7.96
CA ASP A 370 17.93 -26.08 6.69
C ASP A 370 16.71 -25.14 6.60
N VAL A 371 16.39 -24.35 7.64
CA VAL A 371 15.27 -23.40 7.60
C VAL A 371 15.57 -22.24 6.66
N ILE A 372 16.77 -21.67 6.71
CA ILE A 372 17.18 -20.58 5.83
C ILE A 372 17.20 -21.04 4.35
N PRO A 373 17.87 -22.16 3.99
CA PRO A 373 17.76 -22.73 2.64
C PRO A 373 16.33 -22.95 2.16
N TYR A 374 15.44 -23.41 3.06
CA TYR A 374 14.03 -23.58 2.75
C TYR A 374 13.32 -22.24 2.51
N ALA A 375 13.52 -21.25 3.38
CA ALA A 375 12.93 -19.92 3.28
C ALA A 375 13.33 -19.21 1.97
N VAL A 376 14.61 -19.28 1.58
CA VAL A 376 15.09 -18.70 0.32
C VAL A 376 14.43 -19.38 -0.88
N LYS A 377 14.36 -20.71 -0.93
CA LYS A 377 13.72 -21.44 -2.04
C LYS A 377 12.21 -21.16 -2.09
N ALA A 378 11.56 -21.11 -0.94
CA ALA A 378 10.14 -20.82 -0.84
C ALA A 378 9.83 -19.38 -1.28
N SER A 379 10.61 -18.39 -0.87
CA SER A 379 10.41 -17.00 -1.28
C SER A 379 10.57 -16.83 -2.80
N VAL A 380 11.53 -17.50 -3.45
CA VAL A 380 11.66 -17.49 -4.92
C VAL A 380 10.43 -18.07 -5.60
N ARG A 381 9.85 -19.15 -5.05
CA ARG A 381 8.74 -19.86 -5.66
C ARG A 381 7.40 -19.16 -5.52
N TYR A 382 7.17 -18.50 -4.38
CA TYR A 382 5.86 -17.98 -4.01
C TYR A 382 5.78 -16.45 -3.96
N ILE A 383 6.90 -15.74 -3.78
CA ILE A 383 6.98 -14.28 -3.81
C ILE A 383 7.67 -13.84 -5.12
N SER A 384 6.85 -13.53 -6.13
CA SER A 384 7.29 -13.25 -7.50
C SER A 384 7.53 -11.77 -7.81
N ASP A 385 6.96 -10.86 -7.03
CA ASP A 385 6.97 -9.41 -7.25
C ASP A 385 8.11 -8.67 -6.53
N ARG A 386 8.90 -9.41 -5.73
CA ARG A 386 10.11 -8.94 -5.04
C ARG A 386 11.33 -9.73 -5.49
N PHE A 387 12.50 -9.14 -5.31
CA PHE A 387 13.79 -9.71 -5.68
C PHE A 387 14.53 -10.20 -4.43
N LEU A 388 15.43 -11.17 -4.61
CA LEU A 388 16.40 -11.55 -3.59
C LEU A 388 17.45 -10.42 -3.38
N PRO A 389 18.05 -10.32 -2.18
CA PRO A 389 17.81 -11.15 -1.01
C PRO A 389 16.64 -10.68 -0.13
N ASP A 390 16.12 -9.47 -0.38
CA ASP A 390 15.10 -8.79 0.42
C ASP A 390 13.90 -9.69 0.79
N LYS A 391 13.24 -10.32 -0.18
CA LYS A 391 12.08 -11.19 0.09
C LYS A 391 12.38 -12.40 0.98
N ALA A 392 13.63 -12.88 1.01
CA ALA A 392 14.02 -14.00 1.86
C ALA A 392 14.36 -13.52 3.28
N ILE A 393 15.03 -12.38 3.39
CA ILE A 393 15.33 -11.74 4.68
C ILE A 393 14.03 -11.41 5.42
N ASP A 394 13.11 -10.74 4.73
CA ASP A 394 11.79 -10.36 5.26
C ASP A 394 10.98 -11.58 5.77
N LEU A 395 10.99 -12.68 5.01
CA LEU A 395 10.30 -13.91 5.42
C LEU A 395 10.91 -14.55 6.68
N VAL A 396 12.24 -14.48 6.83
CA VAL A 396 12.95 -15.02 8.00
C VAL A 396 12.71 -14.14 9.24
N ASP A 397 12.82 -12.82 9.07
CA ASP A 397 12.56 -11.81 10.11
C ASP A 397 11.11 -11.92 10.63
N GLU A 398 10.12 -11.94 9.73
CA GLU A 398 8.70 -12.05 10.11
C GLU A 398 8.39 -13.37 10.85
N ALA A 399 9.11 -14.45 10.52
CA ALA A 399 8.99 -15.71 11.26
C ALA A 399 9.62 -15.66 12.65
N GLY A 400 10.74 -14.95 12.82
CA GLY A 400 11.32 -14.63 14.12
C GLY A 400 10.35 -13.82 14.98
N ALA A 401 9.87 -12.70 14.44
CA ALA A 401 8.88 -11.84 15.11
C ALA A 401 7.57 -12.59 15.44
N TYR A 402 7.09 -13.47 14.56
CA TYR A 402 5.91 -14.27 14.85
C TYR A 402 6.12 -15.19 16.06
N ARG A 403 7.29 -15.83 16.15
CA ARG A 403 7.62 -16.71 17.27
C ARG A 403 7.76 -15.94 18.58
N GLU A 404 8.29 -14.73 18.53
CA GLU A 404 8.37 -13.81 19.68
C GLU A 404 6.97 -13.48 20.22
N ILE A 405 6.02 -13.16 19.33
CA ILE A 405 4.62 -12.87 19.71
C ILE A 405 3.87 -14.14 20.15
N HIS A 406 4.23 -15.31 19.60
CA HIS A 406 3.57 -16.60 19.85
C HIS A 406 4.57 -17.64 20.39
N PRO A 407 5.02 -17.48 21.64
CA PRO A 407 6.02 -18.35 22.22
C PRO A 407 5.48 -19.76 22.41
N ILE A 408 6.34 -20.75 22.17
CA ILE A 408 6.04 -22.15 22.46
C ILE A 408 6.08 -22.32 23.99
N PRO A 409 5.20 -23.14 24.58
CA PRO A 409 5.28 -23.49 26.01
C PRO A 409 6.60 -24.19 26.40
N SER A 410 7.33 -24.76 25.44
CA SER A 410 8.69 -25.26 25.63
C SER A 410 9.68 -24.10 25.70
N GLY A 411 10.70 -24.19 26.55
CA GLY A 411 11.60 -23.06 26.83
C GLY A 411 12.34 -22.51 25.60
N GLU A 412 12.80 -23.36 24.69
CA GLU A 412 13.52 -22.92 23.50
C GLU A 412 12.54 -22.49 22.40
N GLN A 413 12.68 -21.23 21.95
CA GLN A 413 11.84 -20.64 20.92
C GLN A 413 12.42 -20.93 19.56
N ILE A 414 11.78 -21.86 18.84
CA ILE A 414 12.35 -22.41 17.60
C ILE A 414 11.55 -21.93 16.38
N VAL A 415 12.26 -21.52 15.33
CA VAL A 415 11.71 -21.31 13.99
C VAL A 415 12.05 -22.53 13.13
N ASP A 416 11.01 -23.23 12.67
CA ASP A 416 11.11 -24.41 11.82
C ASP A 416 10.52 -24.14 10.42
N LYS A 417 10.62 -25.13 9.52
CA LYS A 417 10.07 -25.02 8.16
C LYS A 417 8.56 -24.82 8.15
N THR A 418 7.84 -25.41 9.11
CA THR A 418 6.38 -25.30 9.18
C THR A 418 5.94 -23.88 9.50
N LEU A 419 6.66 -23.21 10.41
CA LEU A 419 6.41 -21.81 10.72
C LEU A 419 6.68 -20.90 9.53
N ILE A 420 7.79 -21.11 8.80
CA ILE A 420 8.08 -20.36 7.57
C ILE A 420 6.94 -20.52 6.56
N THR A 421 6.40 -21.74 6.37
CA THR A 421 5.25 -21.96 5.48
C THR A 421 4.01 -21.20 5.94
N ASP A 422 3.73 -21.20 7.24
CA ASP A 422 2.55 -20.52 7.82
C ASP A 422 2.65 -18.99 7.69
N VAL A 423 3.84 -18.43 7.88
CA VAL A 423 4.10 -16.99 7.67
C VAL A 423 3.97 -16.65 6.19
N LEU A 424 4.62 -17.41 5.32
CA LEU A 424 4.54 -17.23 3.87
C LEU A 424 3.10 -17.26 3.35
N ALA A 425 2.27 -18.17 3.87
CA ALA A 425 0.85 -18.24 3.54
C ALA A 425 0.09 -16.94 3.86
N ARG A 426 0.42 -16.30 4.98
CA ARG A 426 -0.16 -15.01 5.38
C ARG A 426 0.31 -13.88 4.47
N ILE A 427 1.61 -13.80 4.18
CA ILE A 427 2.19 -12.81 3.26
C ILE A 427 1.50 -12.93 1.90
N CYS A 428 1.43 -14.14 1.35
CA CYS A 428 0.85 -14.41 0.03
C CYS A 428 -0.69 -14.37 0.01
N LYS A 429 -1.36 -14.25 1.17
CA LYS A 429 -2.82 -14.34 1.32
C LYS A 429 -3.41 -15.61 0.68
N VAL A 430 -2.69 -16.71 0.84
CA VAL A 430 -3.07 -18.04 0.37
C VAL A 430 -3.31 -18.91 1.60
N ASP A 431 -4.31 -19.80 1.57
CA ASP A 431 -4.45 -20.78 2.65
C ASP A 431 -3.17 -21.61 2.78
N ALA A 432 -2.61 -21.70 3.99
CA ALA A 432 -1.38 -22.48 4.25
C ALA A 432 -1.50 -23.94 3.79
N LEU A 433 -2.72 -24.49 3.79
CA LEU A 433 -3.05 -25.81 3.26
C LEU A 433 -2.76 -25.94 1.75
N ALA A 434 -2.97 -24.90 0.96
CA ALA A 434 -2.71 -24.92 -0.48
C ALA A 434 -1.21 -24.85 -0.83
N MET A 435 -0.38 -24.39 0.12
CA MET A 435 1.07 -24.25 -0.01
C MET A 435 1.85 -25.45 0.55
N LYS A 436 1.23 -26.27 1.40
CA LYS A 436 1.82 -27.53 1.87
C LYS A 436 2.03 -28.47 0.68
N GLU A 437 3.29 -28.73 0.36
CA GLU A 437 3.71 -29.63 -0.71
C GLU A 437 3.25 -31.08 -0.51
N GLU A 438 2.83 -31.45 0.71
CA GLU A 438 2.56 -32.82 1.12
C GLU A 438 1.10 -33.24 1.14
N ASP A 439 0.16 -32.40 0.70
CA ASP A 439 -1.28 -32.69 0.82
C ASP A 439 -1.82 -33.58 -0.32
N THR A 440 -1.09 -34.67 -0.60
CA THR A 440 -1.47 -35.73 -1.56
C THR A 440 -2.87 -36.27 -1.27
N THR A 441 -3.25 -36.35 0.00
CA THR A 441 -4.56 -36.85 0.45
C THR A 441 -5.69 -35.89 0.11
N SER A 442 -5.46 -34.57 0.16
CA SER A 442 -6.45 -33.58 -0.23
C SER A 442 -6.63 -33.50 -1.74
N LEU A 443 -5.58 -33.76 -2.53
CA LEU A 443 -5.66 -33.92 -3.98
C LEU A 443 -6.36 -35.23 -4.39
N GLU A 444 -6.10 -36.34 -3.69
CA GLU A 444 -6.74 -37.64 -3.97
C GLU A 444 -8.26 -37.57 -3.80
N THR A 445 -8.72 -36.91 -2.74
CA THR A 445 -10.16 -36.79 -2.45
C THR A 445 -10.86 -35.64 -3.19
N LEU A 446 -10.12 -34.83 -3.96
CA LEU A 446 -10.64 -33.62 -4.64
C LEU A 446 -11.84 -33.93 -5.56
N HIS A 447 -11.74 -35.01 -6.34
CA HIS A 447 -12.82 -35.45 -7.23
C HIS A 447 -14.12 -35.69 -6.46
N ALA A 448 -14.05 -36.48 -5.39
CA ALA A 448 -15.22 -36.82 -4.59
C ALA A 448 -15.86 -35.57 -3.94
N ARG A 449 -15.04 -34.62 -3.46
CA ARG A 449 -15.54 -33.37 -2.87
C ARG A 449 -16.24 -32.47 -3.89
N ILE A 450 -15.68 -32.34 -5.10
CA ILE A 450 -16.31 -31.55 -6.17
C ILE A 450 -17.60 -32.24 -6.67
N SER A 451 -17.57 -33.55 -6.93
CA SER A 451 -18.75 -34.32 -7.38
C SER A 451 -19.88 -34.34 -6.35
N ALA A 452 -19.59 -34.21 -5.06
CA ALA A 452 -20.62 -34.05 -4.04
C ALA A 452 -21.42 -32.74 -4.16
N LYS A 453 -20.83 -31.70 -4.77
CA LYS A 453 -21.43 -30.35 -4.92
C LYS A 453 -21.94 -30.06 -6.33
N ILE A 454 -21.42 -30.77 -7.33
CA ILE A 454 -21.73 -30.61 -8.75
C ILE A 454 -22.51 -31.82 -9.25
N TYR A 455 -23.71 -31.60 -9.78
CA TYR A 455 -24.60 -32.68 -10.22
C TYR A 455 -24.61 -32.84 -11.74
N GLY A 456 -24.60 -34.08 -12.22
CA GLY A 456 -24.84 -34.40 -13.64
C GLY A 456 -23.72 -34.05 -14.61
N GLN A 457 -22.53 -33.70 -14.12
CA GLN A 457 -21.37 -33.29 -14.94
C GLN A 457 -20.09 -34.08 -14.57
N GLU A 458 -20.23 -35.37 -14.27
CA GLU A 458 -19.15 -36.20 -13.73
C GLU A 458 -17.89 -36.22 -14.62
N GLU A 459 -18.07 -36.40 -15.92
CA GLU A 459 -16.94 -36.42 -16.88
C GLU A 459 -16.22 -35.07 -16.94
N ALA A 460 -16.96 -33.97 -16.83
CA ALA A 460 -16.38 -32.63 -16.80
C ALA A 460 -15.57 -32.42 -15.52
N VAL A 461 -16.12 -32.83 -14.36
CA VAL A 461 -15.41 -32.77 -13.06
C VAL A 461 -14.14 -33.61 -13.10
N ARG A 462 -14.21 -34.83 -13.63
CA ARG A 462 -13.05 -35.71 -13.79
C ARG A 462 -11.92 -35.06 -14.58
N GLN A 463 -12.23 -34.50 -15.75
CA GLN A 463 -11.22 -33.84 -16.60
C GLN A 463 -10.59 -32.60 -15.93
N VAL A 464 -11.39 -31.82 -15.21
CA VAL A 464 -10.89 -30.65 -14.45
C VAL A 464 -9.94 -31.09 -13.35
N VAL A 465 -10.31 -32.11 -12.59
CA VAL A 465 -9.50 -32.63 -11.47
C VAL A 465 -8.22 -33.27 -11.98
N GLU A 466 -8.28 -34.07 -13.04
CA GLU A 466 -7.10 -34.68 -13.67
C GLU A 466 -6.11 -33.60 -14.14
N ALA A 467 -6.58 -32.52 -14.78
CA ALA A 467 -5.71 -31.43 -15.22
C ALA A 467 -4.99 -30.73 -14.06
N VAL A 468 -5.69 -30.49 -12.94
CA VAL A 468 -5.11 -29.89 -11.74
C VAL A 468 -4.13 -30.86 -11.06
N GLN A 469 -4.47 -32.14 -10.97
CA GLN A 469 -3.60 -33.17 -10.38
C GLN A 469 -2.31 -33.37 -11.19
N MET A 470 -2.37 -33.41 -12.53
CA MET A 470 -1.19 -33.51 -13.39
C MET A 470 -0.20 -32.36 -13.15
N SER A 471 -0.73 -31.16 -12.98
CA SER A 471 0.06 -29.98 -12.69
C SER A 471 0.74 -30.05 -11.33
N LYS A 472 -0.03 -30.38 -10.28
CA LYS A 472 0.49 -30.52 -8.92
C LYS A 472 1.49 -31.67 -8.77
N ALA A 473 1.38 -32.71 -9.61
CA ALA A 473 2.35 -33.79 -9.69
C ALA A 473 3.67 -33.40 -10.39
N GLY A 474 3.81 -32.17 -10.87
CA GLY A 474 5.02 -31.69 -11.57
C GLY A 474 5.23 -32.33 -12.94
N LEU A 475 4.16 -32.86 -13.55
CA LEU A 475 4.21 -33.50 -14.87
C LEU A 475 4.02 -32.50 -16.02
N LEU A 476 3.84 -31.22 -15.70
CA LEU A 476 3.70 -30.13 -16.65
C LEU A 476 4.94 -29.22 -16.63
N ASP A 477 5.12 -28.44 -17.70
CA ASP A 477 6.17 -27.44 -17.82
C ASP A 477 6.02 -26.35 -16.75
N GLU A 478 7.10 -26.06 -16.01
CA GLU A 478 7.13 -25.09 -14.91
C GLU A 478 6.84 -23.65 -15.36
N ASN A 479 6.97 -23.36 -16.66
CA ASN A 479 6.72 -22.03 -17.23
C ASN A 479 5.28 -21.84 -17.74
N LYS A 480 4.36 -22.72 -17.35
CA LYS A 480 2.95 -22.65 -17.77
C LYS A 480 2.02 -22.49 -16.57
N PRO A 481 0.79 -21.96 -16.78
CA PRO A 481 -0.22 -21.94 -15.73
C PRO A 481 -0.54 -23.36 -15.26
N LEU A 482 -1.03 -23.51 -14.03
CA LEU A 482 -1.36 -24.81 -13.45
C LEU A 482 -2.25 -25.63 -14.40
N ALA A 483 -3.30 -25.01 -14.94
CA ALA A 483 -4.09 -25.58 -16.01
C ALA A 483 -4.75 -24.47 -16.83
N SER A 484 -4.93 -24.72 -18.13
CA SER A 484 -5.66 -23.85 -19.05
C SER A 484 -6.83 -24.62 -19.64
N LEU A 485 -8.05 -24.34 -19.19
CA LEU A 485 -9.24 -25.13 -19.47
C LEU A 485 -10.28 -24.31 -20.23
N LEU A 486 -10.87 -24.89 -21.28
CA LEU A 486 -12.01 -24.30 -21.99
C LEU A 486 -13.28 -25.12 -21.70
N PHE A 487 -14.22 -24.53 -20.97
CA PHE A 487 -15.51 -25.13 -20.64
C PHE A 487 -16.53 -24.81 -21.72
N VAL A 488 -17.00 -25.82 -22.43
CA VAL A 488 -17.92 -25.68 -23.55
C VAL A 488 -19.24 -26.34 -23.23
N GLY A 489 -20.35 -25.65 -23.44
CA GLY A 489 -21.68 -26.24 -23.29
C GLY A 489 -22.79 -25.19 -23.28
N PRO A 490 -24.06 -25.59 -23.07
CA PRO A 490 -25.18 -24.66 -22.97
C PRO A 490 -25.07 -23.69 -21.77
N THR A 491 -25.94 -22.70 -21.72
CA THR A 491 -26.06 -21.79 -20.58
C THR A 491 -26.71 -22.50 -19.39
N GLY A 492 -26.29 -22.19 -18.17
CA GLY A 492 -26.94 -22.70 -16.96
C GLY A 492 -26.71 -24.18 -16.63
N VAL A 493 -25.76 -24.85 -17.27
CA VAL A 493 -25.40 -26.28 -17.01
C VAL A 493 -24.34 -26.46 -15.92
N GLY A 494 -23.77 -25.38 -15.37
CA GLY A 494 -22.85 -25.44 -14.23
C GLY A 494 -21.39 -25.10 -14.51
N LYS A 495 -21.02 -24.60 -15.70
CA LYS A 495 -19.64 -24.19 -16.05
C LYS A 495 -18.99 -23.28 -15.00
N THR A 496 -19.64 -22.16 -14.70
CA THR A 496 -19.19 -21.19 -13.68
C THR A 496 -19.24 -21.78 -12.26
N GLU A 497 -20.16 -22.71 -11.98
CA GLU A 497 -20.27 -23.34 -10.66
C GLU A 497 -19.10 -24.29 -10.39
N VAL A 498 -18.66 -25.06 -11.39
CA VAL A 498 -17.47 -25.91 -11.27
C VAL A 498 -16.23 -25.08 -10.94
N ALA A 499 -16.03 -23.94 -11.60
CA ALA A 499 -14.91 -23.03 -11.30
C ALA A 499 -14.96 -22.49 -9.85
N LYS A 500 -16.15 -22.12 -9.37
CA LYS A 500 -16.36 -21.66 -7.98
C LYS A 500 -16.08 -22.75 -6.95
N VAL A 501 -16.60 -23.95 -7.19
CA VAL A 501 -16.38 -25.10 -6.30
C VAL A 501 -14.91 -25.50 -6.31
N LEU A 502 -14.25 -25.52 -7.47
CA LEU A 502 -12.83 -25.80 -7.57
C LEU A 502 -11.99 -24.81 -6.73
N ALA A 503 -12.24 -23.51 -6.87
CA ALA A 503 -11.53 -22.49 -6.08
C ALA A 503 -11.72 -22.71 -4.57
N SER A 504 -12.97 -22.96 -4.15
CA SER A 504 -13.29 -23.23 -2.75
C SER A 504 -12.67 -24.52 -2.21
N GLU A 505 -12.59 -25.59 -3.01
CA GLU A 505 -12.01 -26.87 -2.59
C GLU A 505 -10.48 -26.87 -2.58
N LEU A 506 -9.87 -25.96 -3.33
CA LEU A 506 -8.42 -25.73 -3.35
C LEU A 506 -7.97 -24.68 -2.32
N GLY A 507 -8.90 -23.96 -1.67
CA GLY A 507 -8.55 -22.88 -0.73
C GLY A 507 -7.90 -21.67 -1.43
N ILE A 508 -8.30 -21.38 -2.67
CA ILE A 508 -7.72 -20.29 -3.47
C ILE A 508 -8.80 -19.31 -3.94
N SER A 509 -8.41 -18.07 -4.21
CA SER A 509 -9.33 -17.03 -4.65
C SER A 509 -9.89 -17.29 -6.05
N LEU A 510 -11.11 -16.81 -6.33
CA LEU A 510 -11.72 -16.82 -7.66
C LEU A 510 -11.71 -15.41 -8.23
N GLN A 511 -10.91 -15.18 -9.28
CA GLN A 511 -10.92 -13.94 -10.05
C GLN A 511 -11.81 -14.12 -11.27
N ARG A 512 -12.90 -13.34 -11.38
CA ARG A 512 -13.88 -13.49 -12.46
C ARG A 512 -13.97 -12.24 -13.32
N PHE A 513 -13.84 -12.42 -14.63
CA PHE A 513 -14.05 -11.39 -15.64
C PHE A 513 -15.11 -11.85 -16.66
N ASP A 514 -16.08 -10.98 -16.95
CA ASP A 514 -17.09 -11.21 -17.99
C ASP A 514 -16.58 -10.67 -19.33
N MET A 515 -16.33 -11.55 -20.29
CA MET A 515 -15.74 -11.15 -21.58
C MET A 515 -16.71 -10.37 -22.47
N SER A 516 -18.00 -10.32 -22.15
CA SER A 516 -18.95 -9.43 -22.82
C SER A 516 -18.65 -7.95 -22.58
N GLU A 517 -18.00 -7.60 -21.46
CA GLU A 517 -17.54 -6.23 -21.17
C GLU A 517 -16.29 -5.85 -21.99
N TYR A 518 -15.56 -6.84 -22.52
CA TYR A 518 -14.29 -6.68 -23.23
C TYR A 518 -14.43 -6.94 -24.74
N THR A 519 -15.58 -6.60 -25.31
CA THR A 519 -15.90 -6.72 -26.74
C THR A 519 -15.18 -5.67 -27.60
N GLU A 520 -14.90 -4.50 -27.04
CA GLU A 520 -14.31 -3.36 -27.74
C GLU A 520 -12.83 -3.15 -27.38
N LYS A 521 -12.05 -2.64 -28.33
CA LYS A 521 -10.61 -2.42 -28.14
C LYS A 521 -10.29 -1.49 -26.94
N HIS A 522 -11.13 -0.51 -26.67
CA HIS A 522 -10.91 0.44 -25.59
C HIS A 522 -11.19 -0.15 -24.20
N THR A 523 -12.07 -1.15 -24.08
CA THR A 523 -12.30 -1.85 -22.81
C THR A 523 -11.22 -2.90 -22.56
N VAL A 524 -10.67 -3.51 -23.61
CA VAL A 524 -9.46 -4.36 -23.51
C VAL A 524 -8.27 -3.59 -22.95
N ALA A 525 -8.11 -2.32 -23.33
CA ALA A 525 -7.07 -1.46 -22.78
C ALA A 525 -7.18 -1.32 -21.25
N LYS A 526 -8.39 -1.33 -20.66
CA LYS A 526 -8.55 -1.35 -19.19
C LYS A 526 -8.12 -2.67 -18.56
N LEU A 527 -8.22 -3.78 -19.28
CA LEU A 527 -7.86 -5.11 -18.78
C LEU A 527 -6.35 -5.26 -18.59
N ILE A 528 -5.53 -4.64 -19.44
CA ILE A 528 -4.06 -4.82 -19.47
C ILE A 528 -3.31 -3.53 -19.12
N GLY A 529 -3.91 -2.38 -19.38
CA GLY A 529 -3.32 -1.04 -19.26
C GLY A 529 -3.41 -0.27 -20.58
N SER A 530 -3.76 1.01 -20.52
CA SER A 530 -3.84 1.88 -21.71
C SER A 530 -2.45 2.11 -22.32
N PRO A 531 -2.29 2.25 -23.64
CA PRO A 531 -1.00 2.64 -24.23
C PRO A 531 -0.53 4.03 -23.79
N ALA A 532 0.78 4.30 -23.89
CA ALA A 532 1.35 5.61 -23.57
C ALA A 532 0.66 6.73 -24.37
N GLY A 533 0.19 7.78 -23.67
CA GLY A 533 -0.51 8.92 -24.27
C GLY A 533 -2.04 8.84 -24.28
N TYR A 534 -2.65 7.78 -23.72
CA TYR A 534 -4.09 7.66 -23.56
C TYR A 534 -4.53 7.87 -22.09
N VAL A 535 -5.77 8.35 -21.89
CA VAL A 535 -6.38 8.50 -20.56
C VAL A 535 -6.41 7.13 -19.87
N GLY A 536 -5.95 7.08 -18.61
CA GLY A 536 -5.80 5.84 -17.85
C GLY A 536 -4.48 5.10 -18.14
N TYR A 537 -3.48 5.71 -18.78
CA TYR A 537 -2.12 5.16 -18.85
C TYR A 537 -1.50 4.96 -17.46
N GLU A 538 -1.86 5.83 -16.51
CA GLU A 538 -1.39 5.71 -15.12
C GLU A 538 -2.11 4.60 -14.35
N ASP A 539 -3.32 4.24 -14.77
CA ASP A 539 -4.07 3.12 -14.22
C ASP A 539 -3.47 1.81 -14.75
N GLY A 540 -3.09 0.90 -13.85
CA GLY A 540 -2.62 -0.43 -14.21
C GLY A 540 -3.68 -1.25 -14.97
N GLY A 541 -3.29 -2.41 -15.47
CA GLY A 541 -4.25 -3.36 -16.04
C GLY A 541 -5.06 -4.06 -14.94
N LEU A 542 -6.39 -4.12 -15.09
CA LEU A 542 -7.26 -4.83 -14.15
C LEU A 542 -6.87 -6.30 -13.97
N LEU A 543 -6.49 -6.98 -15.07
CA LEU A 543 -6.09 -8.38 -15.04
C LEU A 543 -4.70 -8.56 -14.42
N THR A 544 -3.73 -7.73 -14.82
CA THR A 544 -2.38 -7.77 -14.26
C THR A 544 -2.38 -7.48 -12.77
N ASP A 545 -3.10 -6.44 -12.33
CA ASP A 545 -3.20 -6.10 -10.92
C ASP A 545 -3.95 -7.16 -10.11
N ALA A 546 -5.00 -7.80 -10.67
CA ALA A 546 -5.69 -8.90 -10.01
C ALA A 546 -4.78 -10.12 -9.78
N ILE A 547 -3.99 -10.51 -10.79
CA ILE A 547 -3.05 -11.62 -10.67
C ILE A 547 -1.90 -11.25 -9.72
N ARG A 548 -1.35 -10.04 -9.77
CA ARG A 548 -0.30 -9.61 -8.82
C ARG A 548 -0.78 -9.63 -7.38
N LYS A 549 -2.03 -9.22 -7.12
CA LYS A 549 -2.62 -9.24 -5.76
C LYS A 549 -2.96 -10.65 -5.29
N THR A 550 -3.27 -11.56 -6.21
CA THR A 550 -3.68 -12.95 -5.92
C THR A 550 -3.07 -13.92 -6.95
N PRO A 551 -1.76 -14.21 -6.85
CA PRO A 551 -1.05 -15.00 -7.86
C PRO A 551 -1.50 -16.48 -7.86
N ASN A 552 -1.98 -16.98 -6.73
CA ASN A 552 -2.61 -18.30 -6.61
C ASN A 552 -4.13 -18.16 -6.63
N CYS A 553 -4.74 -18.35 -7.81
CA CYS A 553 -6.16 -18.16 -8.00
C CYS A 553 -6.73 -19.05 -9.12
N VAL A 554 -8.04 -19.23 -9.11
CA VAL A 554 -8.79 -19.62 -10.31
C VAL A 554 -9.14 -18.34 -11.07
N LEU A 555 -8.59 -18.17 -12.27
CA LEU A 555 -8.94 -17.07 -13.17
C LEU A 555 -10.04 -17.53 -14.12
N LEU A 556 -11.26 -17.02 -13.93
CA LEU A 556 -12.44 -17.34 -14.72
C LEU A 556 -12.76 -16.23 -15.72
N LEU A 557 -12.65 -16.54 -17.01
CA LEU A 557 -13.07 -15.68 -18.12
C LEU A 557 -14.39 -16.22 -18.70
N ASP A 558 -15.51 -15.62 -18.30
CA ASP A 558 -16.84 -16.05 -18.73
C ASP A 558 -17.14 -15.55 -20.16
N GLU A 559 -17.75 -16.40 -20.99
CA GLU A 559 -18.19 -16.09 -22.37
C GLU A 559 -17.08 -15.62 -23.32
N ILE A 560 -15.94 -16.33 -23.33
CA ILE A 560 -14.73 -15.95 -24.06
C ILE A 560 -14.96 -15.73 -25.57
N GLU A 561 -15.96 -16.35 -26.20
CA GLU A 561 -16.30 -16.11 -27.60
C GLU A 561 -16.78 -14.67 -27.90
N LYS A 562 -17.14 -13.89 -26.87
CA LYS A 562 -17.55 -12.49 -26.99
C LYS A 562 -16.36 -11.52 -26.90
N ALA A 563 -15.21 -11.97 -26.41
CA ALA A 563 -14.05 -11.13 -26.23
C ALA A 563 -13.54 -10.57 -27.57
N HIS A 564 -12.96 -9.37 -27.53
CA HIS A 564 -12.20 -8.83 -28.64
C HIS A 564 -10.99 -9.73 -28.99
N PRO A 565 -10.59 -9.83 -30.27
CA PRO A 565 -9.44 -10.65 -30.70
C PRO A 565 -8.13 -10.41 -29.94
N ASP A 566 -7.88 -9.17 -29.51
CA ASP A 566 -6.67 -8.81 -28.76
C ASP A 566 -6.55 -9.58 -27.43
N VAL A 567 -7.68 -9.90 -26.78
CA VAL A 567 -7.70 -10.72 -25.55
C VAL A 567 -7.06 -12.09 -25.79
N PHE A 568 -7.33 -12.72 -26.94
CA PHE A 568 -6.77 -14.03 -27.26
C PHE A 568 -5.24 -13.99 -27.40
N ASN A 569 -4.67 -12.91 -27.93
CA ASN A 569 -3.21 -12.77 -28.06
C ASN A 569 -2.53 -12.76 -26.68
N ILE A 570 -3.16 -12.12 -25.71
CA ILE A 570 -2.68 -12.07 -24.33
C ILE A 570 -2.81 -13.44 -23.67
N LEU A 571 -3.93 -14.13 -23.88
CA LEU A 571 -4.13 -15.46 -23.32
C LEU A 571 -3.12 -16.47 -23.90
N LEU A 572 -2.73 -16.33 -25.17
CA LEU A 572 -1.63 -17.12 -25.74
C LEU A 572 -0.33 -16.90 -24.97
N GLN A 573 0.03 -15.65 -24.68
CA GLN A 573 1.22 -15.33 -23.86
C GLN A 573 1.13 -15.94 -22.46
N VAL A 574 -0.04 -15.84 -21.81
CA VAL A 574 -0.25 -16.41 -20.47
C VAL A 574 -0.14 -17.94 -20.49
N MET A 575 -0.73 -18.62 -21.47
CA MET A 575 -0.66 -20.09 -21.57
C MET A 575 0.74 -20.60 -21.92
N ASP A 576 1.56 -19.78 -22.57
CA ASP A 576 2.89 -20.16 -23.05
C ASP A 576 4.00 -19.93 -22.03
N TYR A 577 3.95 -18.79 -21.36
CA TYR A 577 5.03 -18.29 -20.52
C TYR A 577 4.60 -18.03 -19.08
N ALA A 578 3.31 -18.20 -18.78
CA ALA A 578 2.74 -17.91 -17.46
C ALA A 578 3.10 -16.52 -16.93
N VAL A 579 3.29 -15.55 -17.82
CA VAL A 579 3.63 -14.16 -17.46
C VAL A 579 2.74 -13.23 -18.25
N LEU A 580 2.09 -12.32 -17.52
CA LEU A 580 1.33 -11.22 -18.08
C LEU A 580 2.06 -9.91 -17.80
N THR A 581 2.30 -9.10 -18.83
CA THR A 581 2.99 -7.81 -18.67
C THR A 581 2.02 -6.68 -18.97
N ASP A 582 1.98 -5.67 -18.11
CA ASP A 582 1.18 -4.47 -18.36
C ASP A 582 1.90 -3.44 -19.24
N ASN A 583 1.20 -2.34 -19.54
CA ASN A 583 1.69 -1.18 -20.29
C ASN A 583 2.90 -0.46 -19.63
N LYS A 584 3.10 -0.61 -18.32
CA LYS A 584 4.22 -0.04 -17.56
C LYS A 584 5.42 -1.00 -17.49
N GLY A 585 5.30 -2.21 -18.03
CA GLY A 585 6.34 -3.23 -17.96
C GLY A 585 6.31 -4.06 -16.68
N ARG A 586 5.31 -3.84 -15.81
CA ARG A 586 5.12 -4.64 -14.59
C ARG A 586 4.63 -6.02 -14.98
N LYS A 587 5.25 -7.05 -14.42
CA LYS A 587 4.95 -8.45 -14.70
C LYS A 587 4.05 -9.04 -13.62
N ALA A 588 3.09 -9.86 -14.02
CA ALA A 588 2.24 -10.68 -13.17
C ALA A 588 2.54 -12.15 -13.48
N ASP A 589 2.79 -12.93 -12.42
CA ASP A 589 3.09 -14.35 -12.51
C ASP A 589 1.80 -15.17 -12.49
N CYS A 590 1.57 -15.94 -13.56
CA CYS A 590 0.42 -16.80 -13.75
C CYS A 590 0.76 -18.29 -13.55
N ARG A 591 1.95 -18.67 -13.09
CA ARG A 591 2.36 -20.09 -12.94
C ARG A 591 1.46 -20.84 -11.96
N HIS A 592 0.95 -20.14 -10.94
CA HIS A 592 0.05 -20.69 -9.92
C HIS A 592 -1.44 -20.46 -10.24
N VAL A 593 -1.77 -20.08 -11.48
CA VAL A 593 -3.16 -19.78 -11.89
C VAL A 593 -3.80 -20.98 -12.56
N VAL A 594 -5.02 -21.31 -12.15
CA VAL A 594 -5.92 -22.19 -12.92
C VAL A 594 -6.78 -21.32 -13.83
N LEU A 595 -6.40 -21.25 -15.11
CA LEU A 595 -7.11 -20.46 -16.12
C LEU A 595 -8.30 -21.25 -16.64
N ILE A 596 -9.51 -20.75 -16.39
CA ILE A 596 -10.77 -21.32 -16.87
C ILE A 596 -11.45 -20.31 -17.79
N MET A 597 -11.79 -20.73 -19.00
CA MET A 597 -12.57 -19.95 -19.95
C MET A 597 -13.89 -20.66 -20.21
N THR A 598 -15.02 -19.95 -20.17
CA THR A 598 -16.31 -20.56 -20.51
C THR A 598 -16.76 -20.11 -21.88
N SER A 599 -17.43 -21.02 -22.60
CA SER A 599 -18.03 -20.72 -23.89
C SER A 599 -19.39 -21.36 -24.06
N ASN A 600 -20.31 -20.63 -24.69
CA ASN A 600 -21.60 -21.15 -25.13
C ASN A 600 -21.54 -21.63 -26.60
N ALA A 601 -20.38 -21.57 -27.24
CA ALA A 601 -20.19 -21.99 -28.63
C ALA A 601 -20.56 -23.47 -28.80
N GLY A 602 -21.40 -23.76 -29.81
CA GLY A 602 -21.81 -25.14 -30.13
C GLY A 602 -23.12 -25.63 -29.50
N ALA A 603 -23.67 -24.93 -28.50
CA ALA A 603 -24.89 -25.38 -27.80
C ALA A 603 -26.14 -25.46 -28.70
N GLN A 604 -26.28 -24.59 -29.70
CA GLN A 604 -27.40 -24.63 -30.65
C GLN A 604 -27.26 -25.76 -31.68
N PHE A 605 -26.03 -26.10 -32.07
CA PHE A 605 -25.76 -27.13 -33.07
C PHE A 605 -25.81 -28.55 -32.49
N ALA A 606 -25.45 -28.70 -31.20
CA ALA A 606 -25.61 -29.96 -30.47
C ALA A 606 -27.07 -30.45 -30.50
N ARG A 607 -28.03 -29.53 -30.34
CA ARG A 607 -29.47 -29.83 -30.42
C ARG A 607 -29.95 -30.24 -31.81
N GLN A 608 -29.33 -29.72 -32.87
CA GLN A 608 -29.68 -30.08 -34.24
C GLN A 608 -29.14 -31.46 -34.64
N ALA A 609 -27.97 -31.85 -34.12
CA ALA A 609 -27.38 -33.17 -34.38
C ALA A 609 -28.21 -34.33 -33.78
N SER A 610 -28.93 -34.09 -32.67
CA SER A 610 -29.82 -35.08 -32.04
C SER A 610 -31.15 -35.35 -32.78
N ILE A 611 -31.49 -34.57 -33.81
CA ILE A 611 -32.81 -34.63 -34.49
C ILE A 611 -32.74 -35.41 -35.85
N GLY A 612 -31.57 -35.88 -36.27
CA GLY A 612 -31.38 -36.58 -37.55
C GLY A 612 -31.21 -38.11 -37.42
N PHE A 613 -31.96 -38.88 -38.21
CA PHE A 613 -31.93 -40.36 -38.25
C PHE A 613 -30.66 -40.99 -38.89
N SER A 614 -29.59 -40.24 -39.12
CA SER A 614 -28.44 -40.73 -39.92
C SER A 614 -27.08 -40.10 -39.60
N SER A 615 -26.75 -39.82 -38.34
CA SER A 615 -25.37 -39.43 -37.96
C SER A 615 -24.91 -40.15 -36.69
N GLN A 616 -23.82 -40.92 -36.80
CA GLN A 616 -23.08 -41.56 -35.68
C GLN A 616 -22.33 -40.55 -34.79
N ILE A 617 -22.59 -39.24 -34.93
CA ILE A 617 -21.83 -38.19 -34.25
C ILE A 617 -22.52 -37.87 -32.93
N THR A 618 -21.80 -37.97 -31.81
CA THR A 618 -22.34 -37.63 -30.49
C THR A 618 -22.55 -36.12 -30.36
N ALA A 619 -23.44 -35.68 -29.46
CA ALA A 619 -23.66 -34.25 -29.20
C ALA A 619 -22.37 -33.52 -28.78
N GLY A 620 -21.47 -34.20 -28.04
CA GLY A 620 -20.15 -33.68 -27.67
C GLY A 620 -19.22 -33.48 -28.86
N GLU A 621 -19.15 -34.44 -29.79
CA GLU A 621 -18.34 -34.31 -31.01
C GLU A 621 -18.83 -33.18 -31.91
N ALA A 622 -20.15 -32.99 -32.00
CA ALA A 622 -20.74 -31.88 -32.72
C ALA A 622 -20.35 -30.53 -32.10
N MET A 623 -20.33 -30.43 -30.76
CA MET A 623 -19.85 -29.24 -30.05
C MET A 623 -18.37 -28.99 -30.32
N LEU A 624 -17.51 -30.00 -30.20
CA LEU A 624 -16.06 -29.86 -30.45
C LEU A 624 -15.76 -29.41 -31.89
N LYS A 625 -16.53 -29.90 -32.86
CA LYS A 625 -16.41 -29.45 -34.26
C LYS A 625 -16.73 -27.97 -34.41
N GLN A 626 -17.69 -27.45 -33.64
CA GLN A 626 -18.02 -26.02 -33.64
C GLN A 626 -16.98 -25.18 -32.90
N VAL A 627 -16.45 -25.66 -31.78
CA VAL A 627 -15.34 -25.03 -31.05
C VAL A 627 -14.15 -24.81 -31.99
N LYS A 628 -13.79 -25.81 -32.79
CA LYS A 628 -12.72 -25.73 -33.80
C LYS A 628 -12.98 -24.71 -34.92
N LYS A 629 -14.23 -24.26 -35.10
CA LYS A 629 -14.57 -23.18 -36.05
C LYS A 629 -14.55 -21.81 -35.38
N THR A 630 -14.98 -21.73 -34.13
CA THR A 630 -15.04 -20.47 -33.36
C THR A 630 -13.64 -20.03 -32.91
N PHE A 631 -12.83 -20.96 -32.43
CA PHE A 631 -11.49 -20.68 -31.92
C PHE A 631 -10.43 -21.16 -32.90
N LYS A 632 -9.38 -20.34 -33.09
CA LYS A 632 -8.26 -20.69 -33.97
C LYS A 632 -7.53 -21.93 -33.41
N PRO A 633 -6.96 -22.80 -34.28
CA PRO A 633 -6.20 -23.97 -33.84
C PRO A 633 -5.05 -23.63 -32.88
N GLU A 634 -4.39 -22.48 -33.09
CA GLU A 634 -3.33 -21.97 -32.24
C GLU A 634 -3.77 -21.84 -30.78
N PHE A 635 -4.97 -21.30 -30.53
CA PHE A 635 -5.52 -21.16 -29.18
C PHE A 635 -5.87 -22.50 -28.56
N ILE A 636 -6.53 -23.39 -29.33
CA ILE A 636 -6.97 -24.70 -28.85
C ILE A 636 -5.77 -25.57 -28.44
N ASN A 637 -4.69 -25.52 -29.21
CA ASN A 637 -3.49 -26.32 -28.96
C ASN A 637 -2.69 -25.90 -27.71
N ARG A 638 -2.98 -24.72 -27.12
CA ARG A 638 -2.37 -24.27 -25.86
C ARG A 638 -3.17 -24.65 -24.62
N LEU A 639 -4.42 -25.10 -24.80
CA LEU A 639 -5.27 -25.55 -23.70
C LEU A 639 -4.75 -26.88 -23.14
N SER A 640 -4.79 -27.02 -21.82
CA SER A 640 -4.61 -28.30 -21.14
C SER A 640 -5.73 -29.28 -21.50
N ALA A 641 -6.98 -28.78 -21.52
CA ALA A 641 -8.14 -29.57 -21.94
C ALA A 641 -9.30 -28.69 -22.42
N THR A 642 -10.11 -29.22 -23.34
CA THR A 642 -11.44 -28.69 -23.66
C THR A 642 -12.49 -29.57 -22.99
N VAL A 643 -13.16 -29.04 -21.98
CA VAL A 643 -14.11 -29.76 -21.12
C VAL A 643 -15.53 -29.54 -21.62
N VAL A 644 -16.22 -30.62 -21.98
CA VAL A 644 -17.58 -30.57 -22.52
C VAL A 644 -18.60 -30.75 -21.40
N PHE A 645 -19.53 -29.81 -21.30
CA PHE A 645 -20.66 -29.83 -20.38
C PHE A 645 -21.93 -30.23 -21.14
N HIS A 646 -22.64 -31.19 -20.60
CA HIS A 646 -23.85 -31.74 -21.23
C HIS A 646 -25.12 -31.00 -20.79
N ASP A 647 -26.16 -31.13 -21.60
CA ASP A 647 -27.49 -30.60 -21.29
C ASP A 647 -28.00 -31.16 -19.96
N MET A 648 -28.78 -30.34 -19.26
CA MET A 648 -29.42 -30.74 -18.02
C MET A 648 -30.44 -31.85 -18.28
N ASN A 649 -30.28 -32.98 -17.60
CA ASN A 649 -31.30 -34.02 -17.55
C ASN A 649 -32.24 -33.83 -16.35
N ARG A 650 -33.33 -34.59 -16.33
CA ARG A 650 -34.36 -34.49 -15.27
C ARG A 650 -33.81 -34.84 -13.88
N ASP A 651 -32.86 -35.78 -13.81
CA ASP A 651 -32.24 -36.21 -12.55
C ASP A 651 -31.38 -35.09 -11.96
N MET A 652 -30.54 -34.46 -12.78
CA MET A 652 -29.76 -33.26 -12.42
C MET A 652 -30.69 -32.12 -11.97
N ALA A 653 -31.77 -31.86 -12.70
CA ALA A 653 -32.74 -30.83 -12.32
C ALA A 653 -33.40 -31.12 -10.95
N SER A 654 -33.71 -32.38 -10.66
CA SER A 654 -34.25 -32.82 -9.38
C SER A 654 -33.27 -32.61 -8.22
N LEU A 655 -31.99 -32.94 -8.42
CA LEU A 655 -30.92 -32.71 -7.45
C LEU A 655 -30.69 -31.21 -7.19
N ILE A 656 -30.67 -30.39 -8.25
CA ILE A 656 -30.56 -28.93 -8.15
C ILE A 656 -31.74 -28.35 -7.37
N LEU A 657 -32.97 -28.78 -7.67
CA LEU A 657 -34.16 -28.33 -6.94
C LEU A 657 -34.03 -28.65 -5.45
N ASN A 658 -33.60 -29.86 -5.09
CA ASN A 658 -33.38 -30.26 -3.70
C ASN A 658 -32.33 -29.37 -3.01
N LYS A 659 -31.20 -29.09 -3.67
CA LYS A 659 -30.16 -28.18 -3.14
C LYS A 659 -30.73 -26.79 -2.87
N LYS A 660 -31.45 -26.20 -3.84
CA LYS A 660 -32.04 -24.86 -3.72
C LYS A 660 -33.14 -24.78 -2.66
N LEU A 661 -33.95 -25.82 -2.53
CA LEU A 661 -34.94 -25.92 -1.46
C LEU A 661 -34.27 -26.07 -0.10
N GLY A 662 -33.19 -26.84 0.02
CA GLY A 662 -32.40 -26.93 1.25
C GLY A 662 -31.77 -25.59 1.66
N GLU A 663 -31.19 -24.85 0.71
CA GLU A 663 -30.69 -23.49 0.95
C GLU A 663 -31.80 -22.54 1.43
N LEU A 664 -33.00 -22.65 0.85
CA LEU A 664 -34.16 -21.88 1.28
C LEU A 664 -34.62 -22.30 2.68
N SER A 665 -34.71 -23.60 2.97
CA SER A 665 -35.06 -24.12 4.29
C SER A 665 -34.08 -23.66 5.36
N ASN A 666 -32.77 -23.66 5.09
CA ASN A 666 -31.77 -23.15 6.03
C ASN A 666 -31.97 -21.65 6.33
N LYS A 667 -32.33 -20.85 5.32
CA LYS A 667 -32.66 -19.42 5.51
C LYS A 667 -33.95 -19.20 6.29
N LEU A 668 -34.90 -20.14 6.21
CA LEU A 668 -36.15 -20.10 6.99
C LEU A 668 -35.93 -20.57 8.43
N ALA A 669 -35.04 -21.54 8.64
CA ALA A 669 -34.71 -22.08 9.95
C ALA A 669 -34.12 -21.02 10.90
N THR A 670 -33.32 -20.07 10.38
CA THR A 670 -32.83 -18.93 11.18
C THR A 670 -33.94 -18.03 11.71
N ARG A 671 -35.14 -18.09 11.10
CA ARG A 671 -36.37 -17.43 11.56
C ARG A 671 -37.33 -18.38 12.29
N GLN A 672 -36.87 -19.55 12.69
CA GLN A 672 -37.66 -20.60 13.34
C GLN A 672 -38.86 -21.07 12.48
N ILE A 673 -38.70 -21.07 11.16
CA ILE A 673 -39.71 -21.53 10.21
C ILE A 673 -39.27 -22.86 9.61
N GLU A 674 -40.12 -23.87 9.74
CA GLU A 674 -39.95 -25.17 9.11
C GLU A 674 -40.85 -25.27 7.88
N MET A 675 -40.24 -25.62 6.74
CA MET A 675 -40.91 -25.70 5.45
C MET A 675 -40.87 -27.13 4.93
N GLU A 676 -42.03 -27.71 4.71
CA GLU A 676 -42.19 -28.99 4.03
C GLU A 676 -42.88 -28.80 2.68
N LEU A 677 -42.43 -29.51 1.64
CA LEU A 677 -43.07 -29.52 0.34
C LEU A 677 -43.75 -30.87 0.12
N SER A 678 -45.00 -30.86 -0.34
CA SER A 678 -45.65 -32.08 -0.79
C SER A 678 -44.99 -32.64 -2.07
N PRO A 679 -45.08 -33.96 -2.34
CA PRO A 679 -44.56 -34.54 -3.58
C PRO A 679 -45.11 -33.88 -4.85
N GLU A 680 -46.37 -33.45 -4.82
CA GLU A 680 -47.02 -32.74 -5.93
C GLU A 680 -46.41 -31.35 -6.13
N ALA A 681 -46.19 -30.59 -5.05
CA ALA A 681 -45.56 -29.28 -5.10
C ALA A 681 -44.11 -29.36 -5.59
N ARG A 682 -43.37 -30.39 -5.16
CA ARG A 682 -42.01 -30.65 -5.65
C ARG A 682 -42.01 -30.94 -7.16
N ASN A 683 -42.89 -31.82 -7.62
CA ASN A 683 -42.99 -32.15 -9.04
C ASN A 683 -43.44 -30.95 -9.88
N TRP A 684 -44.33 -30.12 -9.34
CA TRP A 684 -44.80 -28.90 -9.99
C TRP A 684 -43.66 -27.89 -10.20
N LEU A 685 -42.84 -27.66 -9.17
CA LEU A 685 -41.64 -26.83 -9.26
C LEU A 685 -40.64 -27.40 -10.27
N LEU A 686 -40.42 -28.72 -10.24
CA LEU A 686 -39.50 -29.40 -11.15
C LEU A 686 -39.96 -29.29 -12.61
N GLN A 687 -41.24 -29.48 -12.91
CA GLN A 687 -41.77 -29.39 -14.28
C GLN A 687 -41.63 -27.99 -14.87
N ARG A 688 -41.89 -26.95 -14.09
CA ARG A 688 -41.77 -25.56 -14.55
C ARG A 688 -40.34 -25.04 -14.54
N GLY A 689 -39.51 -25.52 -13.62
CA GLY A 689 -38.09 -25.16 -13.52
C GLY A 689 -37.19 -25.94 -14.49
N PHE A 690 -37.68 -27.01 -15.10
CA PHE A 690 -36.95 -27.81 -16.07
C PHE A 690 -37.25 -27.34 -17.51
N LEU A 691 -36.58 -26.26 -17.92
CA LEU A 691 -36.54 -25.83 -19.31
C LEU A 691 -35.12 -26.05 -19.87
N PRO A 692 -34.93 -26.95 -20.86
CA PRO A 692 -33.61 -27.23 -21.43
C PRO A 692 -32.85 -26.00 -21.93
N GLU A 693 -33.56 -24.94 -22.33
CA GLU A 693 -32.98 -23.72 -22.90
C GLU A 693 -32.36 -22.78 -21.87
N TYR A 694 -32.80 -22.86 -20.62
CA TYR A 694 -32.43 -21.92 -19.56
C TYR A 694 -31.65 -22.57 -18.41
N GLY A 695 -31.54 -23.91 -18.43
CA GLY A 695 -30.78 -24.69 -17.45
C GLY A 695 -31.21 -24.40 -16.01
N ALA A 696 -30.24 -24.39 -15.08
CA ALA A 696 -30.50 -24.25 -13.65
C ALA A 696 -31.08 -22.87 -13.26
N ARG A 697 -30.92 -21.85 -14.13
CA ARG A 697 -31.37 -20.48 -13.86
C ARG A 697 -32.89 -20.38 -13.79
N GLU A 698 -33.60 -21.21 -14.55
CA GLU A 698 -35.06 -21.22 -14.52
C GLU A 698 -35.59 -21.76 -13.18
N MET A 699 -34.85 -22.67 -12.54
CA MET A 699 -35.21 -23.18 -11.21
C MET A 699 -35.22 -22.05 -10.16
N ASP A 700 -34.18 -21.20 -10.17
CA ASP A 700 -34.11 -20.04 -9.28
C ASP A 700 -35.26 -19.06 -9.55
N ARG A 701 -35.61 -18.86 -10.83
CA ARG A 701 -36.71 -17.99 -11.25
C ARG A 701 -38.05 -18.51 -10.75
N VAL A 702 -38.35 -19.80 -10.96
CA VAL A 702 -39.62 -20.44 -10.55
C VAL A 702 -39.78 -20.41 -9.03
N ILE A 703 -38.70 -20.68 -8.27
CA ILE A 703 -38.72 -20.57 -6.81
C ILE A 703 -38.95 -19.11 -6.39
N ALA A 704 -38.28 -18.15 -7.05
CA ALA A 704 -38.41 -16.73 -6.72
C ALA A 704 -39.77 -16.12 -7.09
N SER A 705 -40.40 -16.58 -8.18
CA SER A 705 -41.69 -16.05 -8.65
C SER A 705 -42.89 -16.70 -7.98
N HIS A 706 -42.81 -17.99 -7.64
CA HIS A 706 -43.97 -18.75 -7.14
C HIS A 706 -43.87 -19.13 -5.67
N LEU A 707 -42.69 -19.46 -5.15
CA LEU A 707 -42.55 -19.96 -3.79
C LEU A 707 -42.18 -18.86 -2.79
N LYS A 708 -41.15 -18.07 -3.07
CA LYS A 708 -40.69 -16.99 -2.17
C LYS A 708 -41.76 -15.93 -1.87
N PRO A 709 -42.62 -15.48 -2.81
CA PRO A 709 -43.62 -14.46 -2.52
C PRO A 709 -44.70 -14.94 -1.54
N LEU A 710 -45.08 -16.23 -1.64
CA LEU A 710 -46.01 -16.85 -0.70
C LEU A 710 -45.43 -16.85 0.72
N LEU A 711 -44.19 -17.30 0.85
CA LEU A 711 -43.47 -17.32 2.14
C LEU A 711 -43.28 -15.91 2.69
N MET A 712 -42.86 -14.96 1.85
CA MET A 712 -42.66 -13.56 2.23
C MET A 712 -43.94 -12.94 2.80
N ARG A 713 -45.08 -13.15 2.15
CA ARG A 713 -46.37 -12.62 2.62
C ARG A 713 -46.74 -13.17 4.00
N GLU A 714 -46.58 -14.47 4.23
CA GLU A 714 -46.88 -15.08 5.52
C GLU A 714 -45.87 -14.70 6.62
N ILE A 715 -44.61 -14.49 6.26
CA ILE A 715 -43.56 -14.03 7.19
C ILE A 715 -43.79 -12.59 7.62
N LEU A 716 -44.15 -11.70 6.69
CA LEU A 716 -44.29 -10.27 6.97
C LEU A 716 -45.67 -9.89 7.51
N PHE A 717 -46.73 -10.56 7.05
CA PHE A 717 -48.11 -10.15 7.31
C PHE A 717 -48.98 -11.25 7.91
N GLY A 718 -48.55 -12.51 7.83
CA GLY A 718 -49.36 -13.66 8.20
C GLY A 718 -48.91 -14.40 9.46
N SER A 719 -49.16 -15.71 9.47
CA SER A 719 -49.04 -16.52 10.69
C SER A 719 -47.60 -16.99 10.98
N LEU A 720 -46.66 -16.76 10.07
CA LEU A 720 -45.25 -17.13 10.21
C LEU A 720 -44.37 -16.00 10.80
N LYS A 721 -44.97 -14.88 11.23
CA LYS A 721 -44.25 -13.76 11.87
C LYS A 721 -43.40 -14.15 13.08
N SER A 722 -43.84 -15.17 13.82
CA SER A 722 -43.20 -15.64 15.06
C SER A 722 -42.63 -17.05 14.91
N GLY A 723 -42.31 -17.47 13.68
CA GLY A 723 -41.92 -18.85 13.39
C GLY A 723 -43.12 -19.78 13.20
N GLY A 724 -42.86 -21.07 12.93
CA GLY A 724 -43.89 -22.10 12.77
C GLY A 724 -43.61 -23.11 11.66
N LYS A 725 -44.53 -24.07 11.48
CA LYS A 725 -44.44 -25.09 10.43
C LYS A 725 -45.40 -24.79 9.28
N THR A 726 -44.92 -24.91 8.06
CA THR A 726 -45.76 -24.75 6.88
C THR A 726 -45.53 -25.85 5.85
N CYS A 727 -46.63 -26.30 5.23
CA CYS A 727 -46.63 -27.30 4.18
C CYS A 727 -47.07 -26.65 2.87
N ILE A 728 -46.25 -26.74 1.82
CA ILE A 728 -46.56 -26.21 0.50
C ILE A 728 -47.23 -27.30 -0.33
N ARG A 729 -48.38 -26.98 -0.91
CA ARG A 729 -49.18 -27.87 -1.76
C ARG A 729 -49.53 -27.21 -3.08
N VAL A 730 -50.07 -27.98 -4.01
CA VAL A 730 -50.63 -27.50 -5.28
C VAL A 730 -52.14 -27.53 -5.19
N ASP A 731 -52.80 -26.41 -5.46
CA ASP A 731 -54.25 -26.32 -5.69
C ASP A 731 -54.51 -25.53 -6.98
N LYS A 732 -55.40 -26.02 -7.83
CA LYS A 732 -55.76 -25.42 -9.14
C LYS A 732 -54.54 -24.89 -9.93
N ASP A 733 -53.49 -25.70 -10.01
CA ASP A 733 -52.23 -25.39 -10.73
C ASP A 733 -51.47 -24.16 -10.18
N GLN A 734 -51.65 -23.86 -8.89
CA GLN A 734 -50.90 -22.84 -8.15
C GLN A 734 -50.35 -23.41 -6.84
N LEU A 735 -49.18 -22.91 -6.42
CA LEU A 735 -48.64 -23.20 -5.09
C LEU A 735 -49.47 -22.48 -4.02
N ILE A 736 -49.83 -23.20 -2.97
CA ILE A 736 -50.52 -22.66 -1.81
C ILE A 736 -49.78 -23.07 -0.53
N LEU A 737 -49.79 -22.18 0.47
CA LEU A 737 -49.28 -22.46 1.81
C LEU A 737 -50.41 -23.01 2.67
N GLN A 738 -50.25 -24.24 3.14
CA GLN A 738 -51.06 -24.81 4.20
C GLN A 738 -50.31 -24.64 5.53
N LEU A 739 -50.81 -23.75 6.37
CA LEU A 739 -50.27 -23.55 7.70
C LEU A 739 -50.69 -24.72 8.59
N SER A 740 -49.71 -25.31 9.27
CA SER A 740 -50.02 -26.27 10.33
C SER A 740 -50.41 -25.44 11.56
N LYS A 741 -51.69 -25.51 11.98
CA LYS A 741 -52.08 -24.92 13.28
C LYS A 741 -51.26 -25.62 14.38
N LYS A 742 -50.75 -24.81 15.31
CA LYS A 742 -50.11 -25.29 16.55
C LYS A 742 -50.92 -26.39 17.21
#